data_AF-A0A1I8H4A9-F1
#
_entry.id   AF-A0A1I8H4A9-F1
#
_cell.length_a   1.000
_cell.length_b   1.000
_cell.length_c   1.000
_cell.angle_alpha   90.00
_cell.angle_beta   90.00
_cell.angle_gamma   90.00
#
_symmetry.space_group_name_H-M   'P 1'
#
loop_
_entity.id
_entity.type
_entity.pdbx_description
1 polymer ?
#
loop_
_entity_poly.entity_id
_entity_poly.type
_entity_poly.pdbx_seq_one_letter_code
_entity_poly.pdbx_strand_id
1 'polypeptide(L)'
;KFRGTGASRAISHLTMLACRCLWPLLLTVASCQLLPTVRQIGGQFESVHRGAASNWVNYLYVYSFVEKANLTQAVRLQVASPSASREYPVLFVVRQQRSILSFQVPEILDGDRRYSDVSRTLCPVEDASKGAVDKNQTIYIDVSTASERPVEFTLNVTLVREFQLHIDRTYHQTITPSRPKYFKAVFPDGARRLSISAESDKPDCMIMSAQSVNCPVYDLVRNVEFAGEYQTMSTRAELTVERSSINGDSFYIVFVLKPSSEHCSFTRLNDLQPRVMADVYKIKPPIATTATTLSAAATETTAAAVTGALGAVSAGPTSKAFKFRVSVSLDNSQYYLPVFGAVAFFACFHILAAVVIYAQQRLEARSSGDQSELSEDSESCDRLNCGADDAEDDGCADYSATVGTWRPLPQSPPTHSHERWRHKYAMQAVPMTTSKKQLGSGGHGESADLDEEELSSPGEEAEARQPIMAEFNKAAAAAAQAAAAAAAADEEGRPRRLYLADLCQKRPALLRNKYRLYYWYLIIISIFYGLPVVQLVITYQQILRISGNQDICYYNFYCARPLGVISAFNNIFSNIGYVALGLLFLGLTRRRDLINKRRRALLGDREDNRGIPQHFGIFYAMGIALIMEGIMSGCYHVCPSYSNFQFDTAYMYVLAVLCMLKIYQTRHPDINASAHVGYMAMAIVIFVSVVGVVYGTSFFWIAFTIFFILSSLFVTGEVYYMGHWKVDVGLARRFYLLMSSQGIGCFRPMYKDRMAILAAANLINWTIAVYGAISRPRDFNSFLLYIFLVNLLMYTAFYVVMKVRSGERIHLQPLFFIGLSCLTWGAGLYFFMQQPSNWALSPSESRALNQRCLLFDFYDVHDVWHFLSAMSLFFSFMGLMTLDDDLVRVSRDCIPVF
;
A
#
# COMPACT_ATOMS: atom_id res chain seq x y z
N LYS A 1 -67.67 -104.32 -11.03
CA LYS A 1 -68.58 -104.64 -12.16
C LYS A 1 -68.10 -103.86 -13.39
N PHE A 2 -67.70 -104.59 -14.45
CA PHE A 2 -67.65 -104.26 -15.90
C PHE A 2 -67.18 -102.86 -16.36
N ARG A 3 -66.07 -102.75 -17.14
CA ARG A 3 -65.99 -102.72 -18.64
C ARG A 3 -66.84 -101.58 -19.25
N GLY A 4 -66.36 -100.71 -20.15
CA GLY A 4 -65.08 -100.58 -20.85
C GLY A 4 -65.14 -99.48 -21.94
N THR A 5 -63.95 -99.08 -22.38
CA THR A 5 -63.51 -98.60 -23.72
C THR A 5 -64.06 -97.32 -24.35
N GLY A 6 -63.15 -96.50 -24.89
CA GLY A 6 -63.44 -95.57 -26.00
C GLY A 6 -62.39 -94.48 -26.16
N ALA A 7 -61.39 -94.72 -27.02
CA ALA A 7 -60.28 -93.84 -27.34
C ALA A 7 -60.70 -92.45 -27.85
N SER A 8 -60.24 -91.35 -27.21
CA SER A 8 -59.99 -90.03 -27.84
C SER A 8 -59.45 -88.98 -26.85
N ARG A 9 -58.39 -89.27 -26.08
CA ARG A 9 -57.84 -88.29 -25.10
C ARG A 9 -56.32 -88.23 -24.98
N ALA A 10 -55.56 -88.84 -25.90
CA ALA A 10 -54.09 -88.84 -25.81
C ALA A 10 -53.38 -87.84 -26.73
N ILE A 11 -54.06 -87.23 -27.71
CA ILE A 11 -53.38 -86.40 -28.74
C ILE A 11 -53.46 -84.88 -28.45
N SER A 12 -54.38 -84.43 -27.59
CA SER A 12 -54.58 -82.98 -27.38
C SER A 12 -53.85 -82.37 -26.18
N HIS A 13 -53.23 -83.19 -25.31
CA HIS A 13 -52.49 -82.69 -24.14
C HIS A 13 -50.97 -82.66 -24.31
N LEU A 14 -50.39 -83.41 -25.26
CA LEU A 14 -48.95 -83.35 -25.56
C LEU A 14 -48.56 -82.15 -26.44
N THR A 15 -49.45 -81.67 -27.32
CA THR A 15 -49.19 -80.52 -28.21
C THR A 15 -49.34 -79.17 -27.50
N MET A 16 -50.19 -79.08 -26.47
CA MET A 16 -50.36 -77.87 -25.65
C MET A 16 -49.23 -77.65 -24.62
N LEU A 17 -48.55 -78.71 -24.14
CA LEU A 17 -47.38 -78.57 -23.26
C LEU A 17 -46.09 -78.23 -24.03
N ALA A 18 -45.91 -78.78 -25.23
CA ALA A 18 -44.74 -78.47 -26.06
C ALA A 18 -44.74 -77.00 -26.52
N CYS A 19 -45.90 -76.41 -26.82
CA CYS A 19 -46.00 -75.03 -27.29
C CYS A 19 -45.84 -73.99 -26.16
N ARG A 20 -46.15 -74.33 -24.90
CA ARG A 20 -45.95 -73.44 -23.73
C ARG A 20 -44.53 -73.48 -23.15
N CYS A 21 -43.74 -74.52 -23.44
CA CYS A 21 -42.33 -74.60 -23.02
C CYS A 21 -41.35 -74.08 -24.09
N LEU A 22 -41.75 -74.01 -25.37
CA LEU A 22 -40.91 -73.48 -26.45
C LEU A 22 -41.08 -71.97 -26.70
N TRP A 23 -42.23 -71.38 -26.33
CA TRP A 23 -42.46 -69.93 -26.46
C TRP A 23 -41.57 -69.07 -25.53
N PRO A 24 -41.30 -69.46 -24.26
CA PRO A 24 -40.34 -68.75 -23.42
C PRO A 24 -38.90 -68.91 -23.92
N LEU A 25 -38.57 -70.05 -24.57
CA LEU A 25 -37.22 -70.30 -25.10
C LEU A 25 -36.94 -69.50 -26.38
N LEU A 26 -37.95 -69.27 -27.22
CA LEU A 26 -37.83 -68.40 -28.41
C LEU A 26 -37.84 -66.90 -28.05
N LEU A 27 -38.51 -66.49 -26.97
CA LEU A 27 -38.48 -65.11 -26.46
C LEU A 27 -37.23 -64.80 -25.61
N THR A 28 -36.62 -65.78 -24.94
CA THR A 28 -35.33 -65.59 -24.24
C THR A 28 -34.15 -65.55 -25.22
N VAL A 29 -34.24 -66.21 -26.37
CA VAL A 29 -33.22 -66.08 -27.45
C VAL A 29 -33.42 -64.78 -28.24
N ALA A 30 -34.65 -64.27 -28.38
CA ALA A 30 -34.92 -62.97 -29.03
C ALA A 30 -34.60 -61.73 -28.17
N SER A 31 -34.33 -61.91 -26.87
CA SER A 31 -33.94 -60.84 -25.95
C SER A 31 -32.46 -60.91 -25.55
N CYS A 32 -31.61 -61.53 -26.39
CA CYS A 32 -30.17 -61.35 -26.28
C CYS A 32 -29.85 -59.91 -26.71
N GLN A 33 -30.08 -58.96 -25.80
CA GLN A 33 -29.48 -57.63 -25.90
C GLN A 33 -27.99 -57.86 -26.10
N LEU A 34 -27.49 -57.52 -27.28
CA LEU A 34 -26.09 -57.64 -27.68
C LEU A 34 -25.23 -57.00 -26.59
N LEU A 35 -24.63 -57.83 -25.72
CA LEU A 35 -23.66 -57.36 -24.76
C LEU A 35 -22.46 -56.81 -25.56
N PRO A 36 -21.98 -55.59 -25.27
CA PRO A 36 -20.81 -55.04 -25.94
C PRO A 36 -19.62 -56.00 -25.78
N THR A 37 -18.96 -56.30 -26.90
CA THR A 37 -17.78 -57.17 -26.92
C THR A 37 -16.58 -56.39 -26.39
N VAL A 38 -15.95 -56.88 -25.32
CA VAL A 38 -14.72 -56.27 -24.76
C VAL A 38 -13.49 -56.97 -25.35
N ARG A 39 -12.69 -56.23 -26.11
CA ARG A 39 -11.40 -56.70 -26.65
C ARG A 39 -10.28 -56.43 -25.64
N GLN A 40 -9.77 -57.48 -25.01
CA GLN A 40 -8.62 -57.38 -24.13
C GLN A 40 -7.31 -57.41 -24.93
N ILE A 41 -6.43 -56.44 -24.71
CA ILE A 41 -5.14 -56.31 -25.40
C ILE A 41 -4.02 -56.14 -24.37
N GLY A 42 -2.92 -56.87 -24.54
CA GLY A 42 -1.70 -56.66 -23.76
C GLY A 42 -1.03 -55.35 -24.18
N GLY A 43 -0.91 -54.41 -23.25
CA GLY A 43 -0.30 -53.11 -23.48
C GLY A 43 1.23 -53.19 -23.51
N GLN A 44 1.85 -52.55 -24.50
CA GLN A 44 3.30 -52.37 -24.57
C GLN A 44 3.65 -50.89 -24.35
N PHE A 45 4.53 -50.60 -23.40
CA PHE A 45 5.01 -49.24 -23.15
C PHE A 45 5.79 -48.69 -24.35
N GLU A 46 5.78 -47.37 -24.53
CA GLU A 46 6.47 -46.66 -25.61
C GLU A 46 5.99 -47.06 -27.03
N SER A 47 4.82 -47.70 -27.12
CA SER A 47 4.18 -48.08 -28.38
C SER A 47 2.81 -47.42 -28.53
N VAL A 48 2.47 -47.02 -29.76
CA VAL A 48 1.18 -46.39 -30.08
C VAL A 48 0.19 -47.47 -30.51
N HIS A 49 -0.84 -47.67 -29.69
CA HIS A 49 -1.97 -48.54 -30.01
C HIS A 49 -3.04 -47.76 -30.76
N ARG A 50 -3.64 -48.35 -31.79
CA ARG A 50 -4.76 -47.78 -32.55
C ARG A 50 -5.97 -48.69 -32.43
N GLY A 51 -7.14 -48.11 -32.22
CA GLY A 51 -8.41 -48.84 -32.10
C GLY A 51 -9.58 -48.03 -32.62
N ALA A 52 -10.73 -48.69 -32.77
CA ALA A 52 -11.99 -48.05 -33.17
C ALA A 52 -13.13 -48.53 -32.26
N ALA A 53 -13.54 -47.69 -31.31
CA ALA A 53 -14.55 -48.04 -30.32
C ALA A 53 -15.97 -47.75 -30.85
N SER A 54 -16.97 -48.52 -30.40
CA SER A 54 -18.39 -48.29 -30.69
C SER A 54 -19.23 -48.80 -29.51
N ASN A 55 -20.53 -48.54 -29.50
CA ASN A 55 -21.47 -49.06 -28.50
C ASN A 55 -21.52 -50.61 -28.42
N TRP A 56 -21.01 -51.31 -29.44
CA TRP A 56 -20.90 -52.78 -29.46
C TRP A 56 -19.49 -53.30 -29.20
N VAL A 57 -18.45 -52.45 -29.23
CA VAL A 57 -17.03 -52.84 -29.12
C VAL A 57 -16.27 -51.90 -28.19
N ASN A 58 -15.86 -52.42 -27.03
CA ASN A 58 -15.02 -51.74 -26.05
C ASN A 58 -13.61 -52.36 -26.02
N TYR A 59 -12.61 -51.60 -25.57
CA TYR A 59 -11.23 -52.08 -25.47
C TYR A 59 -10.74 -52.04 -24.03
N LEU A 60 -10.05 -53.09 -23.61
CA LEU A 60 -9.39 -53.17 -22.31
C LEU A 60 -7.89 -53.43 -22.52
N TYR A 61 -7.07 -52.40 -22.28
CA TYR A 61 -5.62 -52.54 -22.32
C TYR A 61 -5.06 -52.86 -20.94
N VAL A 62 -4.19 -53.86 -20.84
CA VAL A 62 -3.55 -54.29 -19.59
C VAL A 62 -2.05 -54.06 -19.68
N TYR A 63 -1.53 -53.16 -18.85
CA TYR A 63 -0.10 -52.87 -18.76
C TYR A 63 0.45 -53.39 -17.43
N SER A 64 1.53 -54.14 -17.47
CA SER A 64 2.25 -54.60 -16.28
C SER A 64 3.67 -54.05 -16.31
N PHE A 65 4.13 -53.47 -15.20
CA PHE A 65 5.50 -52.99 -15.07
C PHE A 65 6.01 -53.17 -13.64
N VAL A 66 7.34 -53.18 -13.51
CA VAL A 66 8.04 -53.26 -12.23
C VAL A 66 8.47 -51.87 -11.82
N GLU A 67 7.89 -51.35 -10.75
CA GLU A 67 8.33 -50.11 -10.13
C GLU A 67 9.59 -50.39 -9.32
N LYS A 68 10.72 -49.90 -9.81
CA LYS A 68 12.03 -50.12 -9.18
C LYS A 68 12.21 -49.18 -7.98
N ALA A 69 12.64 -49.72 -6.84
CA ALA A 69 12.79 -48.93 -5.61
C ALA A 69 13.78 -47.75 -5.73
N ASN A 70 14.77 -47.85 -6.64
CA ASN A 70 15.82 -46.85 -6.85
C ASN A 70 15.55 -45.88 -8.02
N LEU A 71 14.43 -46.02 -8.73
CA LEU A 71 14.08 -45.17 -9.88
C LEU A 71 12.68 -44.60 -9.67
N THR A 72 12.59 -43.28 -9.51
CA THR A 72 11.31 -42.58 -9.47
C THR A 72 10.74 -42.47 -10.87
N GLN A 73 9.80 -43.36 -11.17
CA GLN A 73 9.12 -43.42 -12.46
C GLN A 73 7.66 -43.00 -12.30
N ALA A 74 7.12 -42.30 -13.30
CA ALA A 74 5.69 -42.05 -13.40
C ALA A 74 5.17 -42.54 -14.75
N VAL A 75 3.93 -43.02 -14.78
CA VAL A 75 3.29 -43.47 -16.02
C VAL A 75 2.54 -42.28 -16.63
N ARG A 76 2.81 -41.98 -17.91
CA ARG A 76 2.09 -40.94 -18.65
C ARG A 76 1.31 -41.56 -19.81
N LEU A 77 0.01 -41.29 -19.82
CA LEU A 77 -0.92 -41.70 -20.84
C LEU A 77 -1.17 -40.52 -21.79
N GLN A 78 -1.07 -40.74 -23.08
CA GLN A 78 -1.48 -39.81 -24.12
C GLN A 78 -2.50 -40.51 -25.01
N VAL A 79 -3.65 -39.87 -25.20
CA VAL A 79 -4.72 -40.39 -26.05
C VAL A 79 -5.17 -39.32 -27.02
N ALA A 80 -5.46 -39.73 -28.25
CA ALA A 80 -6.02 -38.83 -29.24
C ALA A 80 -7.13 -39.49 -30.05
N SER A 81 -8.23 -38.76 -30.27
CA SER A 81 -9.35 -39.19 -31.10
C SER A 81 -9.88 -38.01 -31.91
N PRO A 82 -9.35 -37.78 -33.13
CA PRO A 82 -9.79 -36.68 -33.98
C PRO A 82 -11.23 -36.84 -34.51
N SER A 83 -11.72 -38.07 -34.59
CA SER A 83 -13.06 -38.41 -35.08
C SER A 83 -14.15 -38.39 -34.00
N ALA A 84 -13.78 -38.25 -32.73
CA ALA A 84 -14.74 -38.12 -31.63
C ALA A 84 -15.47 -36.76 -31.65
N SER A 85 -16.75 -36.78 -31.29
CA SER A 85 -17.61 -35.59 -31.26
C SER A 85 -18.04 -35.24 -29.82
N ARG A 86 -18.75 -34.12 -29.65
CA ARG A 86 -19.26 -33.71 -28.34
C ARG A 86 -20.43 -34.60 -27.89
N GLU A 87 -21.24 -35.02 -28.85
CA GLU A 87 -22.40 -35.89 -28.66
C GLU A 87 -21.98 -37.33 -28.39
N TYR A 88 -20.91 -37.78 -29.05
CA TYR A 88 -20.34 -39.11 -28.88
C TYR A 88 -18.84 -39.05 -28.58
N PRO A 89 -18.46 -38.74 -27.32
CA PRO A 89 -17.07 -38.76 -26.91
C PRO A 89 -16.57 -40.19 -26.72
N VAL A 90 -15.25 -40.35 -26.74
CA VAL A 90 -14.56 -41.57 -26.29
C VAL A 90 -14.18 -41.39 -24.82
N LEU A 91 -14.60 -42.31 -23.97
CA LEU A 91 -14.35 -42.31 -22.54
C LEU A 91 -13.14 -43.21 -22.25
N PHE A 92 -12.19 -42.65 -21.51
CA PHE A 92 -11.03 -43.38 -21.01
C PHE A 92 -11.13 -43.52 -19.49
N VAL A 93 -11.08 -44.76 -18.99
CA VAL A 93 -11.07 -45.06 -17.55
C VAL A 93 -9.81 -45.84 -17.23
N VAL A 94 -8.91 -45.20 -16.50
CA VAL A 94 -7.65 -45.77 -16.04
C VAL A 94 -7.83 -46.24 -14.60
N ARG A 95 -7.69 -47.54 -14.37
CA ARG A 95 -7.75 -48.16 -13.04
C ARG A 95 -6.34 -48.54 -12.60
N GLN A 96 -5.92 -47.95 -11.50
CA GLN A 96 -4.73 -48.33 -10.73
C GLN A 96 -5.16 -49.04 -9.44
N GLN A 97 -4.22 -49.59 -8.68
CA GLN A 97 -4.52 -50.34 -7.46
C GLN A 97 -5.31 -49.57 -6.39
N ARG A 98 -5.08 -48.24 -6.28
CA ARG A 98 -5.71 -47.37 -5.26
C ARG A 98 -6.41 -46.13 -5.84
N SER A 99 -6.49 -46.00 -7.16
CA SER A 99 -7.05 -44.81 -7.80
C SER A 99 -7.68 -45.15 -9.13
N ILE A 100 -8.70 -44.37 -9.49
CA ILE A 100 -9.36 -44.43 -10.80
C ILE A 100 -9.33 -43.02 -11.37
N LEU A 101 -8.77 -42.87 -12.57
CA LEU A 101 -8.79 -41.64 -13.34
C LEU A 101 -9.71 -41.85 -14.53
N SER A 102 -10.71 -40.99 -14.69
CA SER A 102 -11.58 -41.01 -15.87
C SER A 102 -11.65 -39.64 -16.53
N PHE A 103 -11.66 -39.64 -17.86
CA PHE A 103 -11.80 -38.43 -18.66
C PHE A 103 -12.30 -38.79 -20.06
N GLN A 104 -12.78 -37.77 -20.79
CA GLN A 104 -13.34 -37.92 -22.12
C GLN A 104 -12.48 -37.24 -23.19
N VAL A 105 -12.57 -37.73 -24.43
CA VAL A 105 -12.01 -37.11 -25.63
C VAL A 105 -13.14 -36.93 -26.66
N PRO A 106 -13.34 -35.74 -27.25
CA PRO A 106 -12.59 -34.50 -26.98
C PRO A 106 -12.82 -33.97 -25.56
N GLU A 107 -11.77 -33.43 -24.96
CA GLU A 107 -11.86 -32.68 -23.70
C GLU A 107 -12.36 -31.27 -24.01
N ILE A 108 -13.33 -30.80 -23.23
CA ILE A 108 -13.97 -29.50 -23.41
C ILE A 108 -13.53 -28.59 -22.27
N LEU A 109 -12.89 -27.47 -22.59
CA LEU A 109 -12.41 -26.46 -21.65
C LEU A 109 -12.96 -25.09 -22.02
N ASP A 110 -13.19 -24.21 -21.02
CA ASP A 110 -13.69 -22.82 -21.09
C ASP A 110 -14.34 -22.39 -22.43
N GLY A 111 -15.68 -22.32 -22.46
CA GLY A 111 -16.42 -21.74 -23.58
C GLY A 111 -16.50 -22.61 -24.85
N ASP A 112 -16.44 -23.95 -24.70
CA ASP A 112 -16.54 -24.96 -25.78
C ASP A 112 -15.28 -25.19 -26.63
N ARG A 113 -14.08 -24.87 -26.12
CA ARG A 113 -12.83 -25.25 -26.81
C ARG A 113 -12.59 -26.76 -26.69
N ARG A 114 -12.41 -27.42 -27.83
CA ARG A 114 -12.30 -28.88 -27.94
C ARG A 114 -10.85 -29.31 -28.15
N TYR A 115 -10.40 -30.24 -27.33
CA TYR A 115 -9.08 -30.84 -27.42
C TYR A 115 -9.19 -32.33 -27.73
N SER A 116 -8.76 -32.72 -28.93
CA SER A 116 -8.77 -34.11 -29.39
C SER A 116 -7.51 -34.90 -29.02
N ASP A 117 -6.46 -34.24 -28.48
CA ASP A 117 -5.24 -34.83 -27.92
C ASP A 117 -5.15 -34.45 -26.43
N VAL A 118 -5.20 -35.46 -25.57
CA VAL A 118 -5.23 -35.32 -24.09
C VAL A 118 -4.12 -36.18 -23.50
N SER A 119 -3.42 -35.65 -22.49
CA SER A 119 -2.39 -36.40 -21.77
C SER A 119 -2.55 -36.27 -20.27
N ARG A 120 -2.39 -37.38 -19.54
CA ARG A 120 -2.46 -37.45 -18.08
C ARG A 120 -1.25 -38.19 -17.54
N THR A 121 -0.62 -37.64 -16.50
CA THR A 121 0.36 -38.38 -15.71
C THR A 121 -0.40 -39.04 -14.56
N LEU A 122 -0.16 -40.33 -14.34
CA LEU A 122 -0.80 -41.08 -13.27
C LEU A 122 -0.05 -40.86 -11.96
N CYS A 123 -0.79 -40.76 -10.85
CA CYS A 123 -0.21 -40.61 -9.53
C CYS A 123 0.56 -41.91 -9.17
N PRO A 124 1.85 -41.83 -8.80
CA PRO A 124 2.57 -42.98 -8.26
C PRO A 124 1.92 -43.44 -6.95
N VAL A 125 1.81 -44.75 -6.73
CA VAL A 125 1.20 -45.31 -5.53
C VAL A 125 2.25 -45.38 -4.41
N GLU A 126 2.56 -44.25 -3.77
CA GLU A 126 3.58 -44.19 -2.72
C GLU A 126 3.01 -44.55 -1.33
N ASP A 127 2.97 -45.84 -1.00
CA ASP A 127 3.35 -46.31 0.35
C ASP A 127 4.82 -46.74 0.28
N ALA A 128 5.70 -45.75 0.23
CA ALA A 128 7.15 -45.93 0.37
C ALA A 128 7.55 -45.70 1.82
N SER A 129 6.98 -46.50 2.73
CA SER A 129 7.67 -46.79 3.98
C SER A 129 8.95 -47.55 3.65
N LYS A 130 10.08 -46.83 3.54
CA LYS A 130 11.47 -47.33 3.70
C LYS A 130 11.68 -48.83 3.40
N GLY A 131 11.40 -49.28 2.18
CA GLY A 131 11.46 -50.69 1.80
C GLY A 131 12.05 -50.87 0.41
N ALA A 132 13.24 -51.47 0.35
CA ALA A 132 14.02 -51.75 -0.85
C ALA A 132 13.47 -52.96 -1.64
N VAL A 133 12.19 -52.96 -2.00
CA VAL A 133 11.58 -54.07 -2.77
C VAL A 133 10.88 -53.51 -4.00
N ASP A 134 11.28 -54.01 -5.17
CA ASP A 134 10.62 -53.75 -6.45
C ASP A 134 9.17 -54.24 -6.40
N LYS A 135 8.22 -53.41 -6.82
CA LYS A 135 6.79 -53.72 -6.78
C LYS A 135 6.23 -53.91 -8.19
N ASN A 136 5.55 -55.04 -8.42
CA ASN A 136 4.81 -55.25 -9.65
C ASN A 136 3.50 -54.46 -9.61
N GLN A 137 3.34 -53.52 -10.53
CA GLN A 137 2.11 -52.78 -10.71
C GLN A 137 1.42 -53.19 -12.01
N THR A 138 0.09 -53.22 -11.99
CA THR A 138 -0.73 -53.45 -13.19
C THR A 138 -1.74 -52.31 -13.34
N ILE A 139 -1.84 -51.78 -14.55
CA ILE A 139 -2.73 -50.68 -14.92
C ILE A 139 -3.70 -51.21 -15.97
N TYR A 140 -4.99 -50.94 -15.76
CA TYR A 140 -6.04 -51.26 -16.71
C TYR A 140 -6.59 -49.99 -17.33
N ILE A 141 -6.64 -49.92 -18.66
CA ILE A 141 -7.21 -48.77 -19.39
C ILE A 141 -8.40 -49.28 -20.20
N ASP A 142 -9.59 -48.85 -19.80
CA ASP A 142 -10.84 -49.09 -20.51
C ASP A 142 -11.11 -47.94 -21.48
N VAL A 143 -11.47 -48.28 -22.73
CA VAL A 143 -11.84 -47.35 -23.79
C VAL A 143 -13.21 -47.73 -24.33
N SER A 144 -14.17 -46.82 -24.19
CA SER A 144 -15.56 -47.04 -24.59
C SER A 144 -16.19 -45.78 -25.20
N THR A 145 -17.24 -45.96 -26.00
CA THR A 145 -18.06 -44.86 -26.54
C THR A 145 -19.49 -45.32 -26.78
N ALA A 146 -20.45 -44.40 -26.71
CA ALA A 146 -21.85 -44.68 -27.02
C ALA A 146 -22.17 -44.56 -28.53
N SER A 147 -21.19 -44.23 -29.37
CA SER A 147 -21.38 -44.10 -30.82
C SER A 147 -21.73 -45.43 -31.48
N GLU A 148 -22.76 -45.45 -32.31
CA GLU A 148 -23.07 -46.59 -33.18
C GLU A 148 -22.04 -46.77 -34.30
N ARG A 149 -21.43 -45.66 -34.75
CA ARG A 149 -20.36 -45.68 -35.75
C ARG A 149 -19.00 -45.84 -35.06
N PRO A 150 -18.07 -46.64 -35.62
CA PRO A 150 -16.73 -46.78 -35.06
C PRO A 150 -16.00 -45.42 -34.97
N VAL A 151 -15.55 -45.06 -33.78
CA VAL A 151 -14.77 -43.84 -33.50
C VAL A 151 -13.32 -44.23 -33.27
N GLU A 152 -12.42 -43.75 -34.13
CA GLU A 152 -11.00 -44.07 -34.08
C GLU A 152 -10.29 -43.35 -32.93
N PHE A 153 -9.43 -44.06 -32.22
CA PHE A 153 -8.59 -43.50 -31.18
C PHE A 153 -7.16 -44.05 -31.25
N THR A 154 -6.23 -43.28 -30.69
CA THR A 154 -4.86 -43.69 -30.45
C THR A 154 -4.57 -43.63 -28.95
N LEU A 155 -3.82 -44.60 -28.45
CA LEU A 155 -3.40 -44.72 -27.05
C LEU A 155 -1.89 -44.96 -27.02
N ASN A 156 -1.17 -44.08 -26.35
CA ASN A 156 0.26 -44.20 -26.11
C ASN A 156 0.54 -44.09 -24.61
N VAL A 157 1.23 -45.09 -24.05
CA VAL A 157 1.58 -45.14 -22.62
C VAL A 157 3.10 -45.14 -22.50
N THR A 158 3.65 -44.14 -21.83
CA THR A 158 5.09 -43.91 -21.71
C THR A 158 5.52 -43.87 -20.24
N LEU A 159 6.76 -44.27 -19.98
CA LEU A 159 7.39 -44.16 -18.66
C LEU A 159 8.22 -42.88 -18.58
N VAL A 160 7.89 -42.00 -17.65
CA VAL A 160 8.65 -40.78 -17.35
C VAL A 160 9.80 -41.16 -16.41
N ARG A 161 11.00 -41.32 -16.97
CA ARG A 161 12.19 -41.82 -16.24
C ARG A 161 12.82 -40.78 -15.30
N GLU A 162 12.74 -39.50 -15.63
CA GLU A 162 13.22 -38.38 -14.78
C GLU A 162 12.03 -37.68 -14.11
N PHE A 163 11.19 -38.43 -13.38
CA PHE A 163 10.04 -37.84 -12.70
C PHE A 163 10.42 -37.07 -11.43
N GLN A 164 11.45 -37.54 -10.70
CA GLN A 164 12.08 -36.77 -9.63
C GLN A 164 13.14 -35.82 -10.20
N LEU A 165 13.07 -34.57 -9.78
CA LEU A 165 13.95 -33.51 -10.22
C LEU A 165 15.24 -33.48 -9.39
N HIS A 166 16.37 -33.33 -10.06
CA HIS A 166 17.63 -32.87 -9.47
C HIS A 166 17.59 -31.36 -9.24
N ILE A 167 18.08 -30.95 -8.07
CA ILE A 167 18.25 -29.54 -7.66
C ILE A 167 19.33 -28.88 -8.54
N ASP A 168 19.16 -27.59 -8.80
CA ASP A 168 20.03 -26.72 -9.62
C ASP A 168 20.19 -27.10 -11.10
N ARG A 169 19.47 -28.12 -11.56
CA ARG A 169 19.34 -28.46 -12.98
C ARG A 169 18.18 -27.68 -13.61
N THR A 170 18.39 -27.19 -14.83
CA THR A 170 17.36 -26.50 -15.62
C THR A 170 16.63 -27.52 -16.51
N TYR A 171 15.30 -27.48 -16.49
CA TYR A 171 14.44 -28.37 -17.28
C TYR A 171 13.64 -27.56 -18.30
N HIS A 172 13.54 -28.06 -19.53
CA HIS A 172 12.74 -27.46 -20.59
C HIS A 172 11.47 -28.28 -20.80
N GLN A 173 10.32 -27.61 -20.75
CA GLN A 173 9.03 -28.26 -20.89
C GLN A 173 8.12 -27.51 -21.85
N THR A 174 7.20 -28.25 -22.44
CA THR A 174 6.08 -27.72 -23.21
C THR A 174 4.80 -28.37 -22.72
N ILE A 175 3.77 -27.54 -22.52
CA ILE A 175 2.44 -27.94 -22.05
C ILE A 175 1.34 -27.31 -22.90
N THR A 176 0.16 -27.93 -22.89
CA THR A 176 -1.11 -27.41 -23.42
C THR A 176 -2.20 -27.55 -22.35
N PRO A 177 -3.38 -26.92 -22.48
CA PRO A 177 -4.44 -27.04 -21.47
C PRO A 177 -4.93 -28.48 -21.26
N SER A 178 -4.90 -29.31 -22.31
CA SER A 178 -5.25 -30.74 -22.28
C SER A 178 -4.07 -31.68 -21.94
N ARG A 179 -2.84 -31.14 -21.82
CA ARG A 179 -1.62 -31.93 -21.56
C ARG A 179 -0.81 -31.32 -20.40
N PRO A 180 -1.38 -31.18 -19.20
CA PRO A 180 -0.64 -30.72 -18.02
C PRO A 180 0.50 -31.67 -17.67
N LYS A 181 1.46 -31.15 -16.90
CA LYS A 181 2.63 -31.92 -16.42
C LYS A 181 2.90 -31.58 -14.97
N TYR A 182 3.32 -32.59 -14.21
CA TYR A 182 3.85 -32.40 -12.87
C TYR A 182 5.06 -33.30 -12.63
N PHE A 183 5.89 -32.92 -11.66
CA PHE A 183 7.15 -33.57 -11.31
C PHE A 183 7.32 -33.64 -9.79
N LYS A 184 8.14 -34.56 -9.29
CA LYS A 184 8.46 -34.69 -7.86
C LYS A 184 9.74 -33.92 -7.53
N ALA A 185 9.72 -33.13 -6.46
CA ALA A 185 10.91 -32.53 -5.87
C ALA A 185 11.11 -33.06 -4.44
N VAL A 186 12.36 -33.25 -4.04
CA VAL A 186 12.74 -33.76 -2.70
C VAL A 186 13.67 -32.74 -2.04
N PHE A 187 13.42 -32.43 -0.77
CA PHE A 187 14.28 -31.54 0.00
C PHE A 187 15.64 -32.23 0.26
N PRO A 188 16.78 -31.60 -0.08
CA PRO A 188 18.08 -32.14 0.30
C PRO A 188 18.30 -32.06 1.83
N ASP A 189 19.22 -32.87 2.34
CA ASP A 189 19.53 -32.91 3.77
C ASP A 189 19.95 -31.52 4.29
N GLY A 190 19.35 -31.09 5.40
CA GLY A 190 19.58 -29.77 5.99
C GLY A 190 18.88 -28.60 5.30
N ALA A 191 18.33 -28.75 4.09
CA ALA A 191 17.58 -27.69 3.44
C ALA A 191 16.16 -27.55 4.02
N ARG A 192 15.82 -26.32 4.42
CA ARG A 192 14.48 -25.97 4.93
C ARG A 192 13.55 -25.43 3.85
N ARG A 193 14.09 -24.89 2.76
CA ARG A 193 13.34 -24.18 1.73
C ARG A 193 13.91 -24.45 0.34
N LEU A 194 13.01 -24.63 -0.61
CA LEU A 194 13.33 -24.74 -2.03
C LEU A 194 12.59 -23.66 -2.80
N SER A 195 13.23 -23.10 -3.82
CA SER A 195 12.64 -22.09 -4.70
C SER A 195 12.49 -22.66 -6.10
N ILE A 196 11.30 -22.48 -6.68
CA ILE A 196 10.95 -22.95 -8.01
C ILE A 196 10.87 -21.73 -8.92
N SER A 197 11.86 -21.62 -9.81
CA SER A 197 11.97 -20.54 -10.80
C SER A 197 11.46 -21.03 -12.14
N ALA A 198 10.56 -20.29 -12.79
CA ALA A 198 10.04 -20.60 -14.12
C ALA A 198 10.06 -19.36 -15.02
N GLU A 199 10.50 -19.55 -16.27
CA GLU A 199 10.67 -18.49 -17.28
C GLU A 199 10.17 -18.97 -18.65
N SER A 200 9.47 -18.09 -19.38
CA SER A 200 8.92 -18.34 -20.71
C SER A 200 8.90 -17.07 -21.54
N ASP A 201 9.19 -17.20 -22.83
CA ASP A 201 9.11 -16.10 -23.80
C ASP A 201 7.66 -15.84 -24.28
N LYS A 202 6.72 -16.74 -23.96
CA LYS A 202 5.31 -16.62 -24.34
C LYS A 202 4.48 -16.10 -23.16
N PRO A 203 3.62 -15.08 -23.35
CA PRO A 203 2.82 -14.50 -22.26
C PRO A 203 1.56 -15.32 -21.89
N ASP A 204 1.34 -16.48 -22.52
CA ASP A 204 0.15 -17.32 -22.27
C ASP A 204 -0.04 -17.67 -20.78
N CYS A 205 -1.26 -17.57 -20.26
CA CYS A 205 -1.51 -17.73 -18.83
C CYS A 205 -1.28 -19.17 -18.35
N MET A 206 -0.38 -19.35 -17.37
CA MET A 206 -0.10 -20.64 -16.73
C MET A 206 -0.25 -20.55 -15.22
N ILE A 207 -0.68 -21.63 -14.56
CA ILE A 207 -0.60 -21.79 -13.11
C ILE A 207 0.56 -22.72 -12.77
N MET A 208 1.36 -22.29 -11.80
CA MET A 208 2.37 -23.12 -11.14
C MET A 208 1.91 -23.38 -9.70
N SER A 209 1.87 -24.64 -9.30
CA SER A 209 1.42 -25.07 -7.98
C SER A 209 2.41 -26.05 -7.35
N ALA A 210 2.65 -25.91 -6.05
CA ALA A 210 3.42 -26.84 -5.22
C ALA A 210 2.47 -27.54 -4.25
N GLN A 211 2.29 -28.85 -4.43
CA GLN A 211 1.33 -29.67 -3.68
C GLN A 211 2.06 -30.75 -2.88
N SER A 212 1.60 -31.04 -1.66
CA SER A 212 2.10 -32.22 -0.92
C SER A 212 1.90 -33.50 -1.73
N VAL A 213 2.75 -34.51 -1.52
CA VAL A 213 2.65 -35.82 -2.20
C VAL A 213 1.42 -36.57 -1.68
N ASN A 214 0.28 -36.30 -2.29
CA ASN A 214 -1.02 -36.93 -2.03
C ASN A 214 -1.70 -37.26 -3.36
N CYS A 215 -2.37 -38.41 -3.43
CA CYS A 215 -3.23 -38.76 -4.55
C CYS A 215 -4.71 -38.57 -4.17
N PRO A 216 -5.57 -37.98 -5.03
CA PRO A 216 -5.27 -37.50 -6.37
C PRO A 216 -4.47 -36.19 -6.38
N VAL A 217 -3.62 -36.02 -7.40
CA VAL A 217 -2.95 -34.75 -7.68
C VAL A 217 -3.92 -33.84 -8.41
N TYR A 218 -3.99 -32.58 -8.01
CA TYR A 218 -4.84 -31.60 -8.69
C TYR A 218 -4.08 -30.96 -9.86
N ASP A 219 -4.16 -31.59 -11.04
CA ASP A 219 -3.42 -31.21 -12.26
C ASP A 219 -4.29 -30.65 -13.40
N LEU A 220 -5.58 -30.38 -13.12
CA LEU A 220 -6.53 -29.89 -14.12
C LEU A 220 -6.75 -28.38 -13.99
N VAL A 221 -7.13 -27.75 -15.10
CA VAL A 221 -7.49 -26.33 -15.20
C VAL A 221 -8.50 -25.90 -14.12
N ARG A 222 -9.45 -26.78 -13.79
CA ARG A 222 -10.56 -26.53 -12.86
C ARG A 222 -10.25 -26.82 -11.39
N ASN A 223 -9.13 -27.47 -11.08
CA ASN A 223 -8.89 -27.98 -9.72
C ASN A 223 -7.50 -27.72 -9.15
N VAL A 224 -6.53 -27.28 -9.97
CA VAL A 224 -5.15 -26.98 -9.55
C VAL A 224 -5.06 -25.95 -8.42
N GLU A 225 -6.08 -25.14 -8.24
CA GLU A 225 -6.18 -24.09 -7.22
C GLU A 225 -6.70 -24.59 -5.85
N PHE A 226 -7.12 -25.86 -5.75
CA PHE A 226 -7.72 -26.40 -4.51
C PHE A 226 -6.70 -27.05 -3.56
N ALA A 227 -5.44 -27.17 -3.96
CA ALA A 227 -4.42 -27.79 -3.12
C ALA A 227 -3.05 -27.14 -3.25
N GLY A 228 -2.33 -27.17 -2.12
CA GLY A 228 -0.98 -26.62 -2.04
C GLY A 228 -0.95 -25.11 -2.22
N GLU A 229 0.24 -24.61 -2.47
CA GLU A 229 0.45 -23.20 -2.79
C GLU A 229 0.53 -23.02 -4.30
N TYR A 230 -0.10 -21.99 -4.84
CA TYR A 230 -0.15 -21.74 -6.27
C TYR A 230 -0.05 -20.27 -6.62
N GLN A 231 0.37 -20.02 -7.86
CA GLN A 231 0.41 -18.69 -8.43
C GLN A 231 0.24 -18.71 -9.95
N THR A 232 -0.25 -17.60 -10.48
CA THR A 232 -0.31 -17.37 -11.93
C THR A 232 1.03 -16.87 -12.49
N MET A 233 1.31 -17.25 -13.73
CA MET A 233 2.55 -16.96 -14.46
C MET A 233 2.22 -16.51 -15.88
N SER A 234 2.69 -15.30 -16.23
CA SER A 234 2.70 -14.79 -17.60
C SER A 234 4.03 -15.14 -18.28
N THR A 235 5.14 -14.48 -17.96
CA THR A 235 6.47 -14.79 -18.51
C THR A 235 7.44 -15.31 -17.45
N ARG A 236 7.25 -14.91 -16.19
CA ARG A 236 8.10 -15.28 -15.06
C ARG A 236 7.27 -15.62 -13.83
N ALA A 237 7.72 -16.60 -13.05
CA ALA A 237 7.19 -16.88 -11.72
C ALA A 237 8.26 -17.52 -10.83
N GLU A 238 8.23 -17.20 -9.54
CA GLU A 238 9.09 -17.79 -8.52
C GLU A 238 8.23 -18.21 -7.32
N LEU A 239 8.30 -19.47 -6.90
CA LEU A 239 7.55 -19.97 -5.73
C LEU A 239 8.52 -20.60 -4.73
N THR A 240 8.59 -20.04 -3.52
CA THR A 240 9.40 -20.58 -2.43
C THR A 240 8.55 -21.48 -1.55
N VAL A 241 8.91 -22.75 -1.47
CA VAL A 241 8.22 -23.77 -0.67
C VAL A 241 9.00 -24.06 0.59
N GLU A 242 8.34 -23.98 1.74
CA GLU A 242 8.92 -24.34 3.04
C GLU A 242 8.67 -25.81 3.36
N ARG A 243 9.68 -26.53 3.87
CA ARG A 243 9.55 -27.94 4.26
C ARG A 243 8.44 -28.17 5.30
N SER A 244 8.18 -27.19 6.17
CA SER A 244 7.10 -27.25 7.17
C SER A 244 5.69 -27.11 6.57
N SER A 245 5.57 -26.56 5.36
CA SER A 245 4.29 -26.43 4.63
C SER A 245 3.86 -27.72 3.91
N ILE A 246 4.77 -28.69 3.80
CA ILE A 246 4.59 -29.94 3.07
C ILE A 246 4.51 -31.12 4.04
N ASN A 247 3.64 -32.08 3.74
CA ASN A 247 3.58 -33.35 4.47
C ASN A 247 4.72 -34.27 4.01
N GLY A 248 5.87 -34.19 4.68
CA GLY A 248 7.04 -35.04 4.44
C GLY A 248 8.17 -34.31 3.72
N ASP A 249 9.09 -35.07 3.10
CA ASP A 249 10.33 -34.54 2.53
C ASP A 249 10.27 -34.32 1.01
N SER A 250 9.07 -34.45 0.42
CA SER A 250 8.86 -34.31 -1.01
C SER A 250 7.51 -33.70 -1.34
N PHE A 251 7.43 -33.01 -2.48
CA PHE A 251 6.21 -32.39 -3.00
C PHE A 251 6.16 -32.50 -4.53
N TYR A 252 4.96 -32.31 -5.09
CA TYR A 252 4.75 -32.22 -6.54
C TYR A 252 4.71 -30.77 -7.00
N ILE A 253 5.39 -30.52 -8.12
CA ILE A 253 5.34 -29.25 -8.85
C ILE A 253 4.44 -29.45 -10.06
N VAL A 254 3.32 -28.76 -10.11
CA VAL A 254 2.27 -28.91 -11.11
C VAL A 254 2.22 -27.67 -12.02
N PHE A 255 2.23 -27.89 -13.32
CA PHE A 255 2.15 -26.85 -14.35
C PHE A 255 0.91 -27.05 -15.22
N VAL A 256 0.01 -26.05 -15.23
CA VAL A 256 -1.26 -26.10 -15.96
C VAL A 256 -1.42 -24.84 -16.80
N LEU A 257 -1.57 -24.99 -18.12
CA LEU A 257 -1.85 -23.88 -19.02
C LEU A 257 -3.35 -23.57 -19.02
N LYS A 258 -3.74 -22.32 -18.78
CA LYS A 258 -5.13 -21.88 -18.93
C LYS A 258 -5.43 -21.67 -20.41
N PRO A 259 -6.65 -21.99 -20.88
CA PRO A 259 -7.02 -21.81 -22.28
C PRO A 259 -7.14 -20.32 -22.66
N SER A 260 -7.54 -19.45 -21.73
CA SER A 260 -7.63 -18.01 -21.92
C SER A 260 -6.59 -17.26 -21.07
N SER A 261 -6.05 -16.16 -21.60
CA SER A 261 -5.19 -15.24 -20.86
C SER A 261 -5.95 -14.43 -19.80
N GLU A 262 -7.28 -14.38 -19.88
CA GLU A 262 -8.13 -13.63 -18.93
C GLU A 262 -7.94 -14.08 -17.47
N HIS A 263 -7.66 -15.37 -17.26
CA HIS A 263 -7.38 -15.93 -15.93
C HIS A 263 -6.14 -15.32 -15.27
N CYS A 264 -5.19 -14.83 -16.06
CA CYS A 264 -3.97 -14.17 -15.58
C CYS A 264 -4.11 -12.64 -15.54
N SER A 265 -5.04 -12.05 -16.29
CA SER A 265 -5.30 -10.60 -16.31
C SER A 265 -6.28 -10.14 -15.22
N PHE A 266 -6.71 -11.06 -14.34
CA PHE A 266 -7.72 -10.80 -13.32
C PHE A 266 -7.24 -9.74 -12.31
N THR A 267 -7.82 -8.53 -12.38
CA THR A 267 -7.63 -7.43 -11.42
C THR A 267 -8.86 -7.39 -10.52
N ARG A 268 -8.73 -7.87 -9.28
CA ARG A 268 -9.83 -8.29 -8.38
C ARG A 268 -10.86 -7.21 -7.97
N LEU A 269 -10.80 -5.97 -8.46
CA LEU A 269 -11.73 -4.93 -8.00
C LEU A 269 -13.08 -4.87 -8.74
N ASN A 270 -13.13 -5.20 -10.04
CA ASN A 270 -14.39 -5.11 -10.80
C ASN A 270 -15.29 -6.35 -10.66
N ASP A 271 -14.76 -7.48 -10.20
CA ASP A 271 -15.49 -8.75 -10.12
C ASP A 271 -15.83 -9.21 -8.68
N LEU A 272 -15.62 -8.34 -7.66
CA LEU A 272 -16.28 -8.49 -6.35
C LEU A 272 -17.73 -7.99 -6.36
N GLN A 273 -18.16 -7.35 -7.45
CA GLN A 273 -19.58 -7.29 -7.75
C GLN A 273 -20.03 -8.72 -8.08
N PRO A 274 -21.02 -9.30 -7.37
CA PRO A 274 -21.58 -10.55 -7.83
C PRO A 274 -22.00 -10.33 -9.27
N ARG A 275 -21.43 -11.12 -10.20
CA ARG A 275 -22.02 -11.27 -11.53
C ARG A 275 -23.42 -11.84 -11.27
N VAL A 276 -24.40 -10.95 -11.22
CA VAL A 276 -25.80 -11.35 -11.35
C VAL A 276 -25.82 -12.20 -12.60
N MET A 277 -26.19 -13.47 -12.44
CA MET A 277 -26.45 -14.42 -13.51
C MET A 277 -27.61 -13.87 -14.35
N ALA A 278 -27.35 -12.85 -15.16
CA ALA A 278 -28.36 -12.10 -15.90
C ALA A 278 -28.60 -12.65 -17.31
N ASP A 279 -27.98 -13.78 -17.68
CA ASP A 279 -28.12 -14.36 -19.02
C ASP A 279 -28.68 -15.80 -19.07
N VAL A 280 -29.30 -16.29 -17.99
CA VAL A 280 -29.93 -17.64 -17.98
C VAL A 280 -31.47 -17.61 -18.07
N TYR A 281 -32.12 -16.45 -17.96
CA TYR A 281 -33.58 -16.34 -18.17
C TYR A 281 -33.94 -15.29 -19.23
N LYS A 282 -33.57 -15.56 -20.49
CA LYS A 282 -34.32 -15.05 -21.65
C LYS A 282 -34.96 -16.24 -22.36
N ILE A 283 -36.05 -16.73 -21.77
CA ILE A 283 -37.00 -17.58 -22.48
C ILE A 283 -37.61 -16.70 -23.58
N LYS A 284 -37.22 -16.96 -24.84
CA LYS A 284 -37.91 -16.42 -26.02
C LYS A 284 -39.35 -16.96 -26.00
N PRO A 285 -40.40 -16.11 -25.94
CA PRO A 285 -41.74 -16.57 -26.26
C PRO A 285 -41.85 -16.84 -27.78
N PRO A 286 -42.70 -17.79 -28.20
CA PRO A 286 -42.82 -18.16 -29.59
C PRO A 286 -43.62 -17.12 -30.38
N ILE A 287 -43.30 -17.12 -31.66
CA ILE A 287 -43.82 -16.32 -32.77
C ILE A 287 -45.35 -16.24 -32.76
N ALA A 288 -45.89 -15.02 -32.86
CA ALA A 288 -47.20 -14.75 -33.42
C ALA A 288 -47.07 -13.70 -34.53
N THR A 289 -47.52 -14.10 -35.71
CA THR A 289 -47.59 -13.41 -36.99
C THR A 289 -48.69 -12.34 -37.01
N THR A 290 -48.43 -11.17 -37.61
CA THR A 290 -49.29 -10.31 -38.46
C THR A 290 -48.65 -8.90 -38.51
N ALA A 291 -48.03 -8.48 -39.62
CA ALA A 291 -48.58 -7.86 -40.84
C ALA A 291 -48.63 -6.31 -40.78
N THR A 292 -47.96 -5.68 -41.77
CA THR A 292 -48.19 -4.32 -42.35
C THR A 292 -47.95 -3.10 -41.42
N THR A 293 -47.34 -1.97 -41.79
CA THR A 293 -46.88 -1.34 -43.05
C THR A 293 -46.17 -0.01 -42.71
N LEU A 294 -45.29 0.45 -43.61
CA LEU A 294 -44.87 1.86 -43.85
C LEU A 294 -44.13 2.60 -42.72
N SER A 295 -43.20 3.53 -42.91
CA SER A 295 -42.27 3.97 -43.96
C SER A 295 -41.60 5.21 -43.35
N ALA A 296 -40.29 5.40 -43.49
CA ALA A 296 -39.67 6.69 -43.86
C ALA A 296 -38.15 6.68 -43.60
N ALA A 297 -37.44 6.75 -44.73
CA ALA A 297 -36.07 7.15 -44.99
C ALA A 297 -35.23 7.73 -43.84
N ALA A 298 -34.14 7.03 -43.54
CA ALA A 298 -32.88 7.63 -43.12
C ALA A 298 -32.05 7.90 -44.38
N THR A 299 -31.51 9.12 -44.50
CA THR A 299 -30.42 9.44 -45.43
C THR A 299 -29.21 9.81 -44.60
N GLU A 300 -28.11 9.13 -44.90
CA GLU A 300 -26.82 9.14 -44.23
C GLU A 300 -26.09 10.48 -44.35
N THR A 301 -25.18 10.76 -43.40
CA THR A 301 -23.81 11.17 -43.78
C THR A 301 -22.82 10.96 -42.62
N THR A 302 -22.01 9.90 -42.80
CA THR A 302 -20.55 9.84 -42.59
C THR A 302 -19.97 10.01 -41.18
N ALA A 303 -19.68 8.88 -40.53
CA ALA A 303 -18.44 8.71 -39.77
C ALA A 303 -17.71 7.46 -40.30
N ALA A 304 -16.53 7.69 -40.86
CA ALA A 304 -15.70 6.72 -41.54
C ALA A 304 -15.12 5.66 -40.61
N ALA A 305 -14.88 4.50 -41.21
CA ALA A 305 -14.40 3.26 -40.64
C ALA A 305 -13.03 3.33 -39.95
N VAL A 306 -12.89 2.58 -38.86
CA VAL A 306 -11.69 1.78 -38.59
C VAL A 306 -12.17 0.34 -38.41
N THR A 307 -12.11 -0.41 -39.50
CA THR A 307 -12.26 -1.86 -39.56
C THR A 307 -11.12 -2.53 -38.79
N GLY A 308 -11.39 -2.96 -37.56
CA GLY A 308 -10.59 -3.96 -36.85
C GLY A 308 -11.16 -5.35 -37.14
N ALA A 309 -10.40 -6.16 -37.86
CA ALA A 309 -10.78 -7.47 -38.34
C ALA A 309 -11.32 -8.40 -37.24
N LEU A 310 -12.58 -8.82 -37.38
CA LEU A 310 -13.08 -10.10 -36.85
C LEU A 310 -12.47 -11.22 -37.70
N GLY A 311 -11.17 -11.45 -37.51
CA GLY A 311 -10.53 -12.69 -37.89
C GLY A 311 -10.91 -13.72 -36.83
N ALA A 312 -11.88 -14.58 -37.14
CA ALA A 312 -11.98 -15.88 -36.50
C ALA A 312 -10.72 -16.67 -36.87
N VAL A 313 -9.62 -16.40 -36.16
CA VAL A 313 -8.42 -17.22 -36.21
C VAL A 313 -8.83 -18.58 -35.66
N SER A 314 -8.79 -19.60 -36.49
CA SER A 314 -8.77 -20.99 -36.04
C SER A 314 -7.53 -21.16 -35.16
N ALA A 315 -7.68 -20.94 -33.86
CA ALA A 315 -6.60 -21.07 -32.91
C ALA A 315 -6.20 -22.55 -32.86
N GLY A 316 -5.08 -22.88 -33.48
CA GLY A 316 -4.39 -24.15 -33.22
C GLY A 316 -4.14 -24.30 -31.70
N PRO A 317 -3.90 -25.53 -31.22
CA PRO A 317 -3.78 -25.79 -29.79
C PRO A 317 -2.68 -24.90 -29.16
N THR A 318 -3.10 -23.96 -28.31
CA THR A 318 -2.21 -23.06 -27.57
C THR A 318 -1.24 -23.88 -26.74
N SER A 319 0.05 -23.73 -26.99
CA SER A 319 1.12 -24.45 -26.30
C SER A 319 2.15 -23.46 -25.76
N LYS A 320 2.56 -23.68 -24.52
CA LYS A 320 3.55 -22.85 -23.83
C LYS A 320 4.81 -23.65 -23.58
N ALA A 321 5.92 -23.17 -24.13
CA ALA A 321 7.25 -23.67 -23.85
C ALA A 321 7.89 -22.80 -22.76
N PHE A 322 8.46 -23.42 -21.74
CA PHE A 322 9.08 -22.73 -20.61
C PHE A 322 10.26 -23.56 -20.08
N LYS A 323 11.17 -22.87 -19.40
CA LYS A 323 12.24 -23.49 -18.63
C LYS A 323 11.98 -23.28 -17.15
N PHE A 324 12.33 -24.25 -16.33
CA PHE A 324 12.24 -24.09 -14.88
C PHE A 324 13.43 -24.74 -14.17
N ARG A 325 13.73 -24.25 -12.97
CA ARG A 325 14.81 -24.75 -12.11
C ARG A 325 14.33 -24.72 -10.65
N VAL A 326 14.68 -25.78 -9.92
CA VAL A 326 14.49 -25.84 -8.46
C VAL A 326 15.86 -25.62 -7.80
N SER A 327 15.98 -24.63 -6.92
CA SER A 327 17.23 -24.30 -6.22
C SER A 327 17.02 -24.19 -4.72
N VAL A 328 18.09 -24.40 -3.94
CA VAL A 328 18.03 -24.20 -2.48
C VAL A 328 17.92 -22.69 -2.18
N SER A 329 16.96 -22.31 -1.33
CA SER A 329 16.85 -20.94 -0.83
C SER A 329 17.74 -20.73 0.39
N LEU A 330 18.12 -19.48 0.69
CA LEU A 330 18.93 -19.14 1.87
C LEU A 330 18.36 -19.74 3.17
N ASP A 331 19.24 -20.23 4.05
CA ASP A 331 18.86 -20.67 5.39
C ASP A 331 18.86 -19.48 6.39
N ASN A 332 18.18 -19.66 7.53
CA ASN A 332 18.06 -18.62 8.56
C ASN A 332 19.41 -18.17 9.13
N SER A 333 20.41 -19.06 9.14
CA SER A 333 21.78 -18.71 9.55
C SER A 333 22.41 -17.62 8.67
N GLN A 334 22.03 -17.56 7.40
CA GLN A 334 22.54 -16.57 6.46
C GLN A 334 21.83 -15.21 6.59
N TYR A 335 20.73 -15.12 7.37
CA TYR A 335 20.02 -13.86 7.60
C TYR A 335 20.73 -12.98 8.62
N TYR A 336 21.60 -13.55 9.46
CA TYR A 336 22.29 -12.80 10.51
C TYR A 336 23.15 -11.67 9.96
N LEU A 337 23.91 -11.90 8.88
CA LEU A 337 24.75 -10.87 8.28
C LEU A 337 23.96 -9.65 7.76
N PRO A 338 22.92 -9.80 6.91
CA PRO A 338 22.14 -8.66 6.44
C PRO A 338 21.32 -7.98 7.54
N VAL A 339 20.79 -8.74 8.51
CA VAL A 339 19.99 -8.19 9.61
C VAL A 339 20.86 -7.40 10.59
N PHE A 340 21.89 -8.03 11.16
CA PHE A 340 22.79 -7.35 12.09
C PHE A 340 23.66 -6.30 11.41
N GLY A 341 24.00 -6.49 10.13
CA GLY A 341 24.69 -5.48 9.33
C GLY A 341 23.90 -4.19 9.23
N ALA A 342 22.59 -4.26 8.94
CA ALA A 342 21.73 -3.07 8.90
C ALA A 342 21.56 -2.43 10.30
N VAL A 343 21.36 -3.24 11.35
CA VAL A 343 21.28 -2.71 12.74
C VAL A 343 22.58 -2.00 13.13
N ALA A 344 23.74 -2.61 12.86
CA ALA A 344 25.04 -2.02 13.14
C ALA A 344 25.25 -0.72 12.36
N PHE A 345 24.87 -0.69 11.08
CA PHE A 345 24.95 0.51 10.23
C PHE A 345 24.17 1.69 10.82
N PHE A 346 22.91 1.50 11.21
CA PHE A 346 22.14 2.57 11.84
C PHE A 346 22.56 2.87 13.28
N ALA A 347 23.09 1.88 14.02
CA ALA A 347 23.68 2.10 15.33
C ALA A 347 24.91 3.02 15.27
N CYS A 348 25.69 2.99 14.18
CA CYS A 348 26.81 3.92 13.98
C CYS A 348 26.37 5.39 14.01
N PHE A 349 25.15 5.74 13.56
CA PHE A 349 24.63 7.11 13.66
C PHE A 349 24.41 7.53 15.11
N HIS A 350 23.89 6.63 15.95
CA HIS A 350 23.71 6.87 17.37
C HIS A 350 25.06 7.03 18.10
N ILE A 351 26.03 6.17 17.78
CA ILE A 351 27.39 6.24 18.35
C ILE A 351 28.05 7.55 17.94
N LEU A 352 28.01 7.90 16.65
CA LEU A 352 28.56 9.16 16.15
C LEU A 352 27.92 10.37 16.83
N ALA A 353 26.59 10.38 16.96
CA ALA A 353 25.90 11.44 17.69
C ALA A 353 26.34 11.52 19.16
N ALA A 354 26.49 10.39 19.85
CA ALA A 354 26.98 10.36 21.24
C ALA A 354 28.41 10.89 21.36
N VAL A 355 29.31 10.52 20.44
CA VAL A 355 30.69 11.03 20.39
C VAL A 355 30.71 12.54 20.15
N VAL A 356 29.92 13.05 19.20
CA VAL A 356 29.81 14.49 18.92
C VAL A 356 29.25 15.24 20.13
N ILE A 357 28.19 14.71 20.77
CA ILE A 357 27.61 15.28 22.00
C ILE A 357 28.67 15.35 23.11
N TYR A 358 29.41 14.27 23.33
CA TYR A 358 30.45 14.19 24.36
C TYR A 358 31.60 15.18 24.07
N ALA A 359 32.05 15.26 22.83
CA ALA A 359 33.08 16.22 22.41
C ALA A 359 32.62 17.67 22.63
N GLN A 360 31.38 18.01 22.26
CA GLN A 360 30.80 19.34 22.49
C GLN A 360 30.75 19.69 23.97
N GLN A 361 30.26 18.78 24.82
CA GLN A 361 30.21 19.01 26.28
C GLN A 361 31.60 19.23 26.89
N ARG A 362 32.62 18.51 26.39
CA ARG A 362 34.00 18.66 26.88
C ARG A 362 34.64 19.97 26.43
N LEU A 363 34.33 20.43 25.22
CA LEU A 363 34.78 21.75 24.71
C LEU A 363 34.11 22.89 25.47
N GLU A 364 32.78 22.80 25.70
CA GLU A 364 32.03 23.77 26.51
C GLU A 364 32.56 23.81 27.95
N ALA A 365 32.84 22.65 28.56
CA ALA A 365 33.41 22.59 29.91
C ALA A 365 34.79 23.24 30.01
N ARG A 366 35.62 23.12 28.95
CA ARG A 366 36.92 23.80 28.85
C ARG A 366 36.76 25.31 28.67
N SER A 367 35.83 25.77 27.83
CA SER A 367 35.62 27.22 27.62
C SER A 367 34.97 27.89 28.84
N SER A 368 34.11 27.20 29.57
CA SER A 368 33.55 27.69 30.84
C SER A 368 34.57 27.75 31.98
N GLY A 369 35.72 27.09 31.82
CA GLY A 369 36.87 27.23 32.73
C GLY A 369 37.72 28.48 32.46
N ASP A 370 37.61 29.08 31.27
CA ASP A 370 38.37 30.27 30.83
C ASP A 370 37.53 31.56 30.84
N GLN A 371 36.19 31.49 30.83
CA GLN A 371 35.29 32.65 30.74
C GLN A 371 34.87 33.25 32.10
N SER A 372 35.79 33.38 33.06
CA SER A 372 35.58 34.29 34.20
C SER A 372 35.88 35.76 33.86
N GLU A 373 36.39 36.06 32.67
CA GLU A 373 36.61 37.41 32.18
C GLU A 373 36.32 37.45 30.67
N LEU A 374 35.19 38.03 30.25
CA LEU A 374 35.07 38.84 29.02
C LEU A 374 33.64 39.33 28.82
N SER A 375 33.59 40.59 28.41
CA SER A 375 32.54 41.60 28.44
C SER A 375 31.39 41.40 27.45
N GLU A 376 30.31 42.12 27.74
CA GLU A 376 29.16 42.37 26.89
C GLU A 376 29.56 42.98 25.53
N ASP A 377 29.55 42.19 24.46
CA ASP A 377 29.44 42.72 23.10
C ASP A 377 27.96 42.82 22.73
N SER A 378 27.40 44.02 22.89
CA SER A 378 26.16 44.39 22.23
C SER A 378 26.46 44.69 20.76
N GLU A 379 26.20 43.73 19.87
CA GLU A 379 26.01 44.08 18.45
C GLU A 379 24.73 44.94 18.36
N SER A 380 24.94 46.26 18.33
CA SER A 380 23.95 47.24 17.89
C SER A 380 23.57 46.88 16.45
N CYS A 381 22.27 46.71 16.18
CA CYS A 381 21.79 46.67 14.80
C CYS A 381 21.95 48.07 14.21
N ASP A 382 23.06 48.32 13.52
CA ASP A 382 23.13 49.44 12.60
C ASP A 382 22.08 49.19 11.51
N ARG A 383 21.02 50.01 11.52
CA ARG A 383 20.07 50.09 10.40
C ARG A 383 20.91 50.36 9.15
N LEU A 384 21.13 49.32 8.35
CA LEU A 384 21.82 49.40 7.07
C LEU A 384 21.20 50.53 6.25
N ASN A 385 21.99 51.60 6.08
CA ASN A 385 21.78 52.61 5.05
C ASN A 385 21.46 51.89 3.74
N CYS A 386 20.24 52.08 3.24
CA CYS A 386 19.95 51.78 1.85
C CYS A 386 20.76 52.75 1.01
N GLY A 387 21.40 52.21 -0.03
CA GLY A 387 22.44 52.88 -0.81
C GLY A 387 22.07 54.29 -1.26
N ALA A 388 23.01 55.20 -1.04
CA ALA A 388 23.12 56.44 -1.79
C ALA A 388 23.54 56.09 -3.21
N ASP A 389 22.61 56.25 -4.14
CA ASP A 389 22.86 56.57 -5.55
C ASP A 389 21.58 57.29 -6.01
N ASP A 390 21.61 58.62 -5.88
CA ASP A 390 20.90 59.62 -6.69
C ASP A 390 20.97 60.96 -5.93
N ALA A 391 21.91 61.79 -6.34
CA ALA A 391 22.03 63.18 -5.92
C ALA A 391 20.99 64.02 -6.66
N GLU A 392 20.17 64.79 -5.94
CA GLU A 392 20.08 66.26 -6.02
C GLU A 392 18.80 66.78 -5.33
N ASP A 393 19.03 67.83 -4.53
CA ASP A 393 18.13 68.90 -4.07
C ASP A 393 17.06 68.72 -2.96
N ASP A 394 17.14 69.71 -2.07
CA ASP A 394 16.18 70.29 -1.13
C ASP A 394 15.78 69.60 0.19
N GLY A 395 16.30 70.17 1.29
CA GLY A 395 15.44 70.66 2.39
C GLY A 395 15.26 69.78 3.63
N CYS A 396 16.31 69.63 4.46
CA CYS A 396 16.13 69.16 5.84
C CYS A 396 15.40 70.20 6.70
N ALA A 397 14.13 69.96 7.00
CA ALA A 397 13.41 70.61 8.09
C ALA A 397 13.41 69.70 9.33
N ASP A 398 13.96 70.27 10.40
CA ASP A 398 14.07 69.74 11.75
C ASP A 398 12.69 69.51 12.38
N TYR A 399 12.42 68.30 12.89
CA TYR A 399 11.29 68.03 13.78
C TYR A 399 11.73 67.10 14.92
N SER A 400 12.31 67.73 15.94
CA SER A 400 12.38 67.18 17.28
C SER A 400 10.97 67.00 17.87
N ALA A 401 10.57 65.76 18.17
CA ALA A 401 9.38 65.48 18.98
C ALA A 401 9.79 64.63 20.20
N THR A 402 10.02 65.35 21.30
CA THR A 402 9.88 64.98 22.72
C THR A 402 9.51 63.52 23.03
N VAL A 403 10.51 62.74 23.48
CA VAL A 403 10.28 61.54 24.30
C VAL A 403 10.08 61.99 25.75
N GLY A 404 8.87 61.75 26.27
CA GLY A 404 8.53 61.98 27.66
C GLY A 404 9.40 61.12 28.59
N THR A 405 10.13 61.80 29.46
CA THR A 405 10.87 61.26 30.59
C THR A 405 9.95 60.52 31.56
N TRP A 406 10.10 59.20 31.68
CA TRP A 406 9.59 58.46 32.85
C TRP A 406 10.57 58.63 34.01
N ARG A 407 10.11 59.28 35.10
CA ARG A 407 10.84 59.34 36.37
C ARG A 407 10.84 57.97 37.05
N PRO A 408 11.96 57.54 37.69
CA PRO A 408 11.97 56.36 38.54
C PRO A 408 11.35 56.67 39.92
N LEU A 409 10.50 55.78 40.41
CA LEU A 409 10.04 55.76 41.81
C LEU A 409 11.11 55.11 42.70
N PRO A 410 11.25 55.55 43.97
CA PRO A 410 12.45 55.33 44.77
C PRO A 410 12.59 53.91 45.32
N GLN A 411 13.84 53.44 45.35
CA GLN A 411 14.31 52.25 46.03
C GLN A 411 14.26 52.45 47.55
N SER A 412 13.75 51.46 48.28
CA SER A 412 14.05 51.27 49.71
C SER A 412 14.79 49.94 49.91
N PRO A 413 15.80 49.88 50.80
CA PRO A 413 16.82 48.82 50.82
C PRO A 413 16.35 47.55 51.54
N PRO A 414 16.91 46.36 51.21
CA PRO A 414 16.75 45.18 52.05
C PRO A 414 17.90 45.10 53.07
N THR A 415 17.55 45.02 54.35
CA THR A 415 18.46 44.60 55.42
C THR A 415 18.48 43.07 55.51
N HIS A 416 19.69 42.51 55.50
CA HIS A 416 19.98 41.08 55.67
C HIS A 416 19.50 40.52 57.02
N SER A 417 19.00 39.27 57.00
CA SER A 417 19.55 38.19 57.85
C SER A 417 19.15 36.81 57.34
N HIS A 418 20.11 35.89 57.44
CA HIS A 418 20.01 34.45 57.19
C HIS A 418 18.88 33.81 58.01
N GLU A 419 18.13 32.86 57.43
CA GLU A 419 17.99 31.53 58.03
C GLU A 419 17.40 30.46 57.10
N ARG A 420 17.91 29.27 57.30
CA ARG A 420 17.81 28.00 56.58
C ARG A 420 16.61 27.21 57.08
N TRP A 421 15.68 26.75 56.24
CA TRP A 421 14.91 25.52 56.55
C TRP A 421 14.55 24.66 55.33
N ARG A 422 14.74 23.36 55.59
CA ARG A 422 14.51 22.16 54.78
C ARG A 422 13.05 21.72 54.79
N HIS A 423 12.68 20.95 53.75
CA HIS A 423 11.69 19.85 53.69
C HIS A 423 10.25 20.09 54.20
N LYS A 424 9.28 19.98 53.27
CA LYS A 424 8.19 18.98 53.29
C LYS A 424 7.39 19.02 51.98
N TYR A 425 7.62 18.03 51.12
CA TYR A 425 6.61 17.56 50.16
C TYR A 425 6.13 16.21 50.69
N ALA A 426 4.83 16.12 51.01
CA ALA A 426 4.15 14.86 51.23
C ALA A 426 3.17 14.65 50.08
N MET A 427 3.28 13.45 49.49
CA MET A 427 2.43 12.90 48.44
C MET A 427 0.96 12.84 48.85
N GLN A 428 0.07 12.90 47.86
CA GLN A 428 -0.92 11.82 47.73
C GLN A 428 -1.44 11.69 46.29
N ALA A 429 -1.23 10.49 45.76
CA ALA A 429 -1.73 10.00 44.48
C ALA A 429 -3.15 9.45 44.66
N VAL A 430 -3.97 9.61 43.62
CA VAL A 430 -5.28 8.96 43.48
C VAL A 430 -5.11 7.71 42.60
N PRO A 431 -5.52 6.52 43.05
CA PRO A 431 -5.71 5.37 42.18
C PRO A 431 -7.18 5.18 41.78
N MET A 432 -7.41 4.73 40.55
CA MET A 432 -8.68 4.17 40.08
C MET A 432 -8.82 2.71 40.54
N THR A 433 -10.03 2.29 40.91
CA THR A 433 -10.49 0.91 40.75
C THR A 433 -11.95 0.86 40.30
N THR A 434 -12.23 -0.06 39.37
CA THR A 434 -13.52 -0.34 38.74
C THR A 434 -14.27 -1.50 39.41
N SER A 435 -15.60 -1.43 39.31
CA SER A 435 -16.58 -2.53 39.26
C SER A 435 -17.18 -3.06 40.57
N LYS A 436 -18.49 -2.82 40.78
CA LYS A 436 -19.53 -3.87 40.73
C LYS A 436 -20.95 -3.28 40.84
N LYS A 437 -21.82 -3.71 39.93
CA LYS A 437 -23.29 -3.74 40.05
C LYS A 437 -23.68 -4.65 41.22
N GLN A 438 -24.65 -4.25 42.06
CA GLN A 438 -25.91 -4.98 42.30
C GLN A 438 -26.80 -4.36 43.42
N LEU A 439 -28.06 -4.15 43.03
CA LEU A 439 -29.32 -4.50 43.72
C LEU A 439 -29.90 -3.67 44.90
N GLY A 440 -31.12 -3.17 44.66
CA GLY A 440 -32.25 -3.01 45.60
C GLY A 440 -32.30 -1.71 46.40
N SER A 441 -33.43 -1.07 46.71
CA SER A 441 -34.86 -1.33 46.50
C SER A 441 -35.64 -0.14 47.11
N GLY A 442 -36.71 0.34 46.43
CA GLY A 442 -37.83 1.12 46.98
C GLY A 442 -37.54 2.54 47.51
N GLY A 443 -38.41 3.54 47.43
CA GLY A 443 -39.81 3.67 47.01
C GLY A 443 -40.36 4.98 47.61
N HIS A 444 -41.30 5.62 46.89
CA HIS A 444 -42.21 6.73 47.30
C HIS A 444 -41.58 8.07 47.76
N GLY A 445 -42.15 9.25 47.54
CA GLY A 445 -43.41 9.72 46.95
C GLY A 445 -43.51 11.25 47.18
N GLU A 446 -44.28 11.93 46.32
CA GLU A 446 -45.12 13.15 46.55
C GLU A 446 -44.54 14.41 47.25
N SER A 447 -44.49 15.57 46.55
CA SER A 447 -45.44 16.74 46.61
C SER A 447 -45.40 17.51 47.95
N ALA A 448 -45.58 18.82 48.11
CA ALA A 448 -45.75 20.06 47.35
C ALA A 448 -45.71 21.18 48.44
N ASP A 449 -45.93 22.43 48.04
CA ASP A 449 -46.22 23.64 48.86
C ASP A 449 -44.98 24.49 49.27
N LEU A 450 -44.77 25.72 48.74
CA LEU A 450 -45.54 27.00 48.86
C LEU A 450 -45.50 27.51 50.32
N ASP A 451 -45.15 28.73 50.74
CA ASP A 451 -44.87 30.08 50.20
C ASP A 451 -43.87 30.74 51.22
N GLU A 452 -43.12 31.82 50.98
CA GLU A 452 -43.55 33.22 50.90
C GLU A 452 -42.42 34.14 50.39
N GLU A 453 -42.86 35.23 49.79
CA GLU A 453 -42.17 36.33 49.14
C GLU A 453 -41.28 37.18 50.08
N GLU A 454 -40.21 37.79 49.53
CA GLU A 454 -40.20 39.26 49.44
C GLU A 454 -39.15 39.79 48.46
N LEU A 455 -39.61 40.74 47.65
CA LEU A 455 -38.94 41.45 46.57
C LEU A 455 -38.11 42.63 47.14
N SER A 456 -36.83 42.73 46.78
CA SER A 456 -36.13 44.02 46.78
C SER A 456 -35.15 44.14 45.60
N SER A 457 -34.98 45.39 45.16
CA SER A 457 -34.62 45.89 43.83
C SER A 457 -33.20 45.63 43.32
N PRO A 458 -32.97 45.72 41.98
CA PRO A 458 -31.69 45.51 41.34
C PRO A 458 -30.82 46.76 41.43
N GLY A 459 -29.74 46.70 42.19
CA GLY A 459 -28.87 47.86 42.36
C GLY A 459 -27.52 47.55 43.00
N GLU A 460 -26.85 46.45 42.66
CA GLU A 460 -25.49 46.22 43.19
C GLU A 460 -24.60 45.23 42.40
N GLU A 461 -24.98 44.85 41.16
CA GLU A 461 -24.10 44.03 40.27
C GLU A 461 -23.56 44.80 39.04
N ALA A 462 -23.76 46.11 38.99
CA ALA A 462 -23.26 46.96 37.90
C ALA A 462 -21.87 47.58 38.19
N GLU A 463 -21.40 47.60 39.44
CA GLU A 463 -20.17 48.31 39.82
C GLU A 463 -18.89 47.45 39.84
N ALA A 464 -19.01 46.11 39.85
CA ALA A 464 -17.84 45.22 39.82
C ALA A 464 -17.37 44.86 38.38
N ARG A 465 -18.15 45.17 37.34
CA ARG A 465 -17.82 44.90 35.92
C ARG A 465 -17.17 46.07 35.19
N GLN A 466 -17.18 47.27 35.79
CA GLN A 466 -16.63 48.48 35.18
C GLN A 466 -15.08 48.50 35.07
N PRO A 467 -14.27 48.03 36.05
CA PRO A 467 -12.81 48.15 35.93
C PRO A 467 -12.18 47.14 34.95
N ILE A 468 -12.76 45.94 34.77
CA ILE A 468 -12.22 44.90 33.88
C ILE A 468 -12.56 45.17 32.41
N MET A 469 -13.79 45.64 32.12
CA MET A 469 -14.15 46.08 30.77
C MET A 469 -13.45 47.39 30.40
N ALA A 470 -13.18 48.29 31.35
CA ALA A 470 -12.38 49.49 31.09
C ALA A 470 -10.91 49.18 30.76
N GLU A 471 -10.28 48.20 31.42
CA GLU A 471 -8.94 47.73 31.05
C GLU A 471 -8.91 46.99 29.71
N PHE A 472 -9.91 46.14 29.43
CA PHE A 472 -10.02 45.45 28.15
C PHE A 472 -10.27 46.43 27.00
N ASN A 473 -11.10 47.46 27.23
CA ASN A 473 -11.35 48.53 26.26
C ASN A 473 -10.16 49.48 26.12
N LYS A 474 -9.37 49.73 27.18
CA LYS A 474 -8.08 50.46 27.08
C LYS A 474 -7.05 49.66 26.29
N ALA A 475 -6.95 48.35 26.51
CA ALA A 475 -6.05 47.48 25.75
C ALA A 475 -6.48 47.34 24.29
N ALA A 476 -7.79 47.26 24.02
CA ALA A 476 -8.35 47.26 22.68
C ALA A 476 -8.21 48.62 21.97
N ALA A 477 -8.36 49.74 22.70
CA ALA A 477 -8.15 51.08 22.17
C ALA A 477 -6.66 51.37 21.93
N ALA A 478 -5.76 50.90 22.79
CA ALA A 478 -4.32 50.97 22.59
C ALA A 478 -3.85 50.08 21.41
N ALA A 479 -4.45 48.90 21.24
CA ALA A 479 -4.22 48.04 20.07
C ALA A 479 -4.81 48.64 18.78
N ALA A 480 -5.97 49.31 18.86
CA ALA A 480 -6.58 50.03 17.75
C ALA A 480 -5.80 51.31 17.38
N GLN A 481 -5.24 52.02 18.36
CA GLN A 481 -4.34 53.16 18.15
C GLN A 481 -2.97 52.72 17.62
N ALA A 482 -2.44 51.58 18.06
CA ALA A 482 -1.23 50.99 17.48
C ALA A 482 -1.48 50.47 16.05
N ALA A 483 -2.66 49.93 15.76
CA ALA A 483 -3.08 49.55 14.41
C ALA A 483 -3.36 50.77 13.50
N ALA A 484 -3.92 51.84 14.05
CA ALA A 484 -4.12 53.11 13.34
C ALA A 484 -2.79 53.84 13.10
N ALA A 485 -1.84 53.78 14.05
CA ALA A 485 -0.48 54.30 13.88
C ALA A 485 0.37 53.43 12.94
N ALA A 486 0.10 52.12 12.85
CA ALA A 486 0.69 51.25 11.82
C ALA A 486 0.08 51.47 10.43
N ALA A 487 -1.17 51.96 10.35
CA ALA A 487 -1.83 52.36 9.12
C ALA A 487 -1.52 53.82 8.72
N ALA A 488 -0.98 54.64 9.62
CA ALA A 488 -0.64 56.04 9.40
C ALA A 488 0.86 56.28 9.51
N ALA A 489 1.63 55.80 8.52
CA ALA A 489 2.92 56.36 8.10
C ALA A 489 3.46 55.59 6.89
N ASP A 490 3.10 56.02 5.68
CA ASP A 490 4.04 56.59 4.71
C ASP A 490 3.21 57.28 3.61
N GLU A 491 3.41 58.58 3.39
CA GLU A 491 2.71 59.36 2.36
C GLU A 491 3.13 58.96 0.93
N GLU A 492 3.95 57.92 0.78
CA GLU A 492 4.58 57.52 -0.49
C GLU A 492 4.34 56.05 -0.91
N GLY A 493 3.37 55.36 -0.29
CA GLY A 493 2.85 54.09 -0.83
C GLY A 493 3.86 52.93 -0.94
N ARG A 494 5.00 52.96 -0.24
CA ARG A 494 5.91 51.82 -0.11
C ARG A 494 5.53 50.96 1.10
N PRO A 495 5.38 49.63 0.97
CA PRO A 495 5.03 48.78 2.10
C PRO A 495 6.19 48.64 3.10
N ARG A 496 5.91 48.89 4.38
CA ARG A 496 6.82 48.66 5.51
C ARG A 496 7.32 47.21 5.51
N ARG A 497 8.64 47.01 5.60
CA ARG A 497 9.23 45.66 5.76
C ARG A 497 8.79 45.10 7.12
N LEU A 498 8.18 43.90 7.09
CA LEU A 498 7.77 43.18 8.30
C LEU A 498 8.96 42.46 8.93
N TYR A 499 9.11 42.61 10.24
CA TYR A 499 10.12 41.93 11.04
C TYR A 499 9.48 40.89 11.95
N LEU A 500 10.27 39.93 12.43
CA LEU A 500 9.78 38.83 13.23
C LEU A 500 9.13 39.30 14.55
N ALA A 501 9.60 40.43 15.09
CA ALA A 501 9.00 41.06 16.27
C ALA A 501 7.52 41.42 16.07
N ASP A 502 7.15 41.87 14.87
CA ASP A 502 5.77 42.25 14.53
C ASP A 502 4.81 41.02 14.59
N LEU A 503 5.35 39.82 14.37
CA LEU A 503 4.62 38.54 14.33
C LEU A 503 4.88 37.64 15.55
N CYS A 504 5.47 38.17 16.62
CA CYS A 504 5.74 37.47 17.89
C CYS A 504 5.05 38.16 19.08
N GLN A 505 3.77 38.51 18.93
CA GLN A 505 3.01 39.21 19.96
C GLN A 505 2.39 38.24 20.99
N LYS A 506 2.18 36.97 20.64
CA LYS A 506 1.58 35.99 21.56
C LYS A 506 2.58 35.52 22.63
N ARG A 507 2.07 35.30 23.84
CA ARG A 507 2.88 34.80 24.96
C ARG A 507 3.53 33.44 24.61
N PRO A 508 4.85 33.26 24.80
CA PRO A 508 5.57 32.03 24.45
C PRO A 508 5.02 30.76 25.09
N ALA A 509 4.49 30.86 26.32
CA ALA A 509 3.87 29.72 27.01
C ALA A 509 2.59 29.20 26.32
N LEU A 510 1.76 30.09 25.77
CA LEU A 510 0.54 29.73 25.04
C LEU A 510 0.89 29.02 23.73
N LEU A 511 1.83 29.57 22.97
CA LEU A 511 2.34 28.97 21.73
C LEU A 511 2.90 27.57 22.00
N ARG A 512 3.71 27.40 23.05
CA ARG A 512 4.28 26.10 23.43
C ARG A 512 3.20 25.05 23.70
N ASN A 513 2.14 25.40 24.42
CA ASN A 513 1.02 24.50 24.68
C ASN A 513 0.24 24.16 23.40
N LYS A 514 0.02 25.14 22.52
CA LYS A 514 -0.59 24.94 21.20
C LYS A 514 0.21 23.94 20.36
N TYR A 515 1.53 24.08 20.31
CA TYR A 515 2.40 23.19 19.50
C TYR A 515 2.61 21.81 20.14
N ARG A 516 2.47 21.69 21.47
CA ARG A 516 2.51 20.40 22.17
C ARG A 516 1.40 19.45 21.71
N LEU A 517 0.26 19.99 21.27
CA LEU A 517 -0.86 19.19 20.79
C LEU A 517 -0.53 18.42 19.50
N TYR A 518 0.41 18.90 18.67
CA TYR A 518 0.75 18.23 17.41
C TYR A 518 1.20 16.78 17.63
N TYR A 519 2.23 16.58 18.46
CA TYR A 519 2.75 15.22 18.68
C TYR A 519 1.78 14.36 19.51
N TRP A 520 0.99 14.95 20.43
CA TRP A 520 -0.04 14.20 21.18
C TRP A 520 -1.14 13.68 20.26
N TYR A 521 -1.62 14.50 19.34
CA TYR A 521 -2.63 14.08 18.35
C TYR A 521 -2.08 13.05 17.40
N LEU A 522 -0.82 13.20 16.97
CA LEU A 522 -0.17 12.20 16.15
C LEU A 522 -0.08 10.84 16.86
N ILE A 523 0.25 10.79 18.15
CA ILE A 523 0.25 9.53 18.92
C ILE A 523 -1.14 8.90 18.92
N ILE A 524 -2.19 9.68 19.18
CA ILE A 524 -3.57 9.18 19.19
C ILE A 524 -3.95 8.63 17.80
N ILE A 525 -3.72 9.42 16.75
CA ILE A 525 -3.96 9.00 15.36
C ILE A 525 -3.21 7.71 15.06
N SER A 526 -1.95 7.61 15.47
CA SER A 526 -1.11 6.43 15.24
C SER A 526 -1.65 5.16 15.88
N ILE A 527 -2.24 5.27 17.07
CA ILE A 527 -2.84 4.12 17.76
C ILE A 527 -4.14 3.70 17.05
N PHE A 528 -5.04 4.65 16.79
CA PHE A 528 -6.35 4.35 16.20
C PHE A 528 -6.28 3.95 14.73
N TYR A 529 -5.31 4.48 13.99
CA TYR A 529 -5.03 4.08 12.62
C TYR A 529 -4.21 2.80 12.56
N GLY A 530 -3.14 2.69 13.38
CA GLY A 530 -2.20 1.59 13.30
C GLY A 530 -2.72 0.23 13.79
N LEU A 531 -3.57 0.20 14.82
CA LEU A 531 -4.09 -1.06 15.35
C LEU A 531 -4.95 -1.83 14.32
N PRO A 532 -5.95 -1.22 13.64
CA PRO A 532 -6.68 -1.88 12.56
C PRO A 532 -5.80 -2.32 11.39
N VAL A 533 -4.78 -1.52 11.05
CA VAL A 533 -3.82 -1.85 9.97
C VAL A 533 -3.10 -3.15 10.28
N VAL A 534 -2.52 -3.29 11.47
CA VAL A 534 -1.82 -4.51 11.90
C VAL A 534 -2.76 -5.72 11.88
N GLN A 535 -3.99 -5.56 12.39
CA GLN A 535 -5.00 -6.64 12.35
C GLN A 535 -5.32 -7.08 10.92
N LEU A 536 -5.49 -6.12 10.00
CA LEU A 536 -5.84 -6.41 8.60
C LEU A 536 -4.71 -7.15 7.89
N VAL A 537 -3.46 -6.69 8.02
CA VAL A 537 -2.34 -7.29 7.29
C VAL A 537 -2.00 -8.69 7.79
N ILE A 538 -2.16 -8.95 9.11
CA ILE A 538 -2.05 -10.31 9.67
C ILE A 538 -3.16 -11.21 9.09
N THR A 539 -4.38 -10.69 8.97
CA THR A 539 -5.51 -11.44 8.39
C THR A 539 -5.23 -11.81 6.93
N TYR A 540 -4.75 -10.87 6.11
CA TYR A 540 -4.39 -11.16 4.71
C TYR A 540 -3.26 -12.18 4.59
N GLN A 541 -2.24 -12.08 5.44
CA GLN A 541 -1.15 -13.05 5.48
C GLN A 541 -1.67 -14.46 5.81
N GLN A 542 -2.62 -14.56 6.74
CA GLN A 542 -3.25 -15.83 7.08
C GLN A 542 -4.12 -16.37 5.93
N ILE A 543 -4.89 -15.52 5.24
CA ILE A 543 -5.68 -15.92 4.07
C ILE A 543 -4.77 -16.44 2.96
N LEU A 544 -3.65 -15.77 2.69
CA LEU A 544 -2.67 -16.23 1.71
C LEU A 544 -2.12 -17.62 2.05
N ARG A 545 -1.75 -17.85 3.33
CA ARG A 545 -1.23 -19.16 3.77
C ARG A 545 -2.27 -20.28 3.75
N ILE A 546 -3.51 -20.01 4.16
CA ILE A 546 -4.57 -21.03 4.22
C ILE A 546 -5.10 -21.36 2.82
N SER A 547 -5.29 -20.34 1.98
CA SER A 547 -5.76 -20.54 0.61
C SER A 547 -4.69 -21.07 -0.33
N GLY A 548 -3.40 -20.91 0.04
CA GLY A 548 -2.26 -21.18 -0.84
C GLY A 548 -2.16 -20.21 -2.02
N ASN A 549 -3.03 -19.19 -2.12
CA ASN A 549 -3.11 -18.31 -3.26
C ASN A 549 -2.11 -17.15 -3.15
N GLN A 550 -0.97 -17.29 -3.83
CA GLN A 550 0.08 -16.28 -3.83
C GLN A 550 -0.24 -15.07 -4.75
N ASP A 551 -1.38 -15.06 -5.44
CA ASP A 551 -1.84 -13.91 -6.25
C ASP A 551 -2.52 -12.82 -5.40
N ILE A 552 -2.66 -13.03 -4.09
CA ILE A 552 -3.25 -12.05 -3.17
C ILE A 552 -2.31 -10.87 -2.91
N CYS A 553 -1.02 -11.16 -2.70
CA CYS A 553 0.00 -10.18 -2.32
C CYS A 553 1.05 -10.05 -3.43
N TYR A 554 1.47 -8.81 -3.70
CA TYR A 554 2.36 -8.47 -4.81
C TYR A 554 3.80 -8.32 -4.33
N TYR A 555 4.51 -9.43 -4.14
CA TYR A 555 5.93 -9.39 -3.77
C TYR A 555 6.84 -9.47 -4.99
N ASN A 556 8.07 -8.98 -4.80
CA ASN A 556 9.20 -9.48 -5.57
C ASN A 556 9.54 -10.90 -5.11
N PHE A 557 8.76 -11.90 -5.54
CA PHE A 557 8.94 -13.30 -5.15
C PHE A 557 10.34 -13.85 -5.46
N TYR A 558 11.09 -13.22 -6.37
CA TYR A 558 12.45 -13.65 -6.68
C TYR A 558 13.45 -13.26 -5.59
N CYS A 559 13.16 -12.21 -4.82
CA CYS A 559 13.96 -11.79 -3.68
C CYS A 559 13.27 -11.97 -2.32
N ALA A 560 11.98 -12.32 -2.28
CA ALA A 560 11.25 -12.47 -1.02
C ALA A 560 11.90 -13.52 -0.10
N ARG A 561 12.21 -13.11 1.13
CA ARG A 561 12.86 -13.96 2.15
C ARG A 561 11.88 -14.22 3.30
N PRO A 562 11.28 -15.42 3.39
CA PRO A 562 10.31 -15.68 4.46
C PRO A 562 10.98 -15.83 5.83
N LEU A 563 10.27 -15.51 6.91
CA LEU A 563 10.69 -15.81 8.27
C LEU A 563 9.47 -16.08 9.15
N GLY A 564 9.30 -17.33 9.60
CA GLY A 564 8.17 -17.74 10.43
C GLY A 564 6.84 -17.57 9.71
N VAL A 565 6.03 -16.59 10.13
CA VAL A 565 4.68 -16.36 9.55
C VAL A 565 4.71 -15.40 8.37
N ILE A 566 5.82 -14.70 8.16
CA ILE A 566 5.95 -13.59 7.21
C ILE A 566 6.59 -14.09 5.91
N SER A 567 5.96 -13.81 4.77
CA SER A 567 6.45 -14.25 3.44
C SER A 567 7.66 -13.44 2.93
N ALA A 568 7.73 -12.14 3.23
CA ALA A 568 8.78 -11.23 2.79
C ALA A 568 9.37 -10.43 3.97
N PHE A 569 10.10 -11.11 4.86
CA PHE A 569 10.65 -10.49 6.07
C PHE A 569 11.69 -9.41 5.76
N ASN A 570 12.49 -9.60 4.70
CA ASN A 570 13.46 -8.62 4.23
C ASN A 570 12.81 -7.26 3.92
N ASN A 571 11.66 -7.25 3.21
CA ASN A 571 10.93 -6.03 2.84
C ASN A 571 10.31 -5.31 4.05
N ILE A 572 9.99 -6.02 5.12
CA ILE A 572 9.54 -5.40 6.37
C ILE A 572 10.74 -4.82 7.11
N PHE A 573 11.81 -5.60 7.22
CA PHE A 573 12.97 -5.24 8.04
C PHE A 573 13.78 -4.08 7.47
N SER A 574 13.78 -3.87 6.15
CA SER A 574 14.44 -2.72 5.51
C SER A 574 13.93 -1.36 6.03
N ASN A 575 12.75 -1.32 6.64
CA ASN A 575 12.19 -0.12 7.28
C ASN A 575 12.79 0.24 8.65
N ILE A 576 13.70 -0.57 9.20
CA ILE A 576 14.34 -0.34 10.50
C ILE A 576 15.07 1.01 10.58
N GLY A 577 15.58 1.50 9.45
CA GLY A 577 16.29 2.78 9.35
C GLY A 577 15.43 3.97 9.80
N TYR A 578 14.17 4.00 9.38
CA TYR A 578 13.23 5.05 9.78
C TYR A 578 12.99 5.08 11.30
N VAL A 579 12.83 3.90 11.90
CA VAL A 579 12.61 3.77 13.35
C VAL A 579 13.86 4.19 14.13
N ALA A 580 15.04 3.67 13.75
CA ALA A 580 16.29 3.99 14.43
C ALA A 580 16.63 5.48 14.33
N LEU A 581 16.59 6.05 13.13
CA LEU A 581 16.89 7.47 12.91
C LEU A 581 15.81 8.39 13.47
N GLY A 582 14.54 7.96 13.51
CA GLY A 582 13.47 8.66 14.21
C GLY A 582 13.70 8.74 15.72
N LEU A 583 14.11 7.63 16.36
CA LEU A 583 14.49 7.63 17.77
C LEU A 583 15.71 8.52 18.04
N LEU A 584 16.71 8.50 17.15
CA LEU A 584 17.87 9.39 17.22
C LEU A 584 17.42 10.86 17.18
N PHE A 585 16.58 11.21 16.21
CA PHE A 585 16.09 12.56 16.03
C PHE A 585 15.26 13.04 17.23
N LEU A 586 14.43 12.19 17.83
CA LEU A 586 13.71 12.51 19.08
C LEU A 586 14.69 12.77 20.23
N GLY A 587 15.75 11.97 20.35
CA GLY A 587 16.82 12.16 21.33
C GLY A 587 17.54 13.50 21.17
N LEU A 588 17.90 13.84 19.93
CA LEU A 588 18.55 15.12 19.59
C LEU A 588 17.61 16.32 19.82
N THR A 589 16.34 16.19 19.44
CA THR A 589 15.29 17.20 19.71
C THR A 589 15.13 17.42 21.22
N ARG A 590 15.11 16.35 22.01
CA ARG A 590 15.03 16.42 23.48
C ARG A 590 16.25 17.09 24.09
N ARG A 591 17.46 16.78 23.62
CA ARG A 591 18.68 17.46 24.07
C ARG A 591 18.56 18.97 23.84
N ARG A 592 18.13 19.37 22.64
CA ARG A 592 18.00 20.78 22.26
C ARG A 592 16.89 21.50 23.03
N ASP A 593 15.75 20.85 23.26
CA ASP A 593 14.67 21.37 24.11
C ASP A 593 15.13 21.60 25.56
N LEU A 594 15.90 20.67 26.14
CA LEU A 594 16.45 20.81 27.48
C LEU A 594 17.46 21.97 27.57
N ILE A 595 18.36 22.11 26.59
CA ILE A 595 19.32 23.22 26.54
C ILE A 595 18.58 24.57 26.45
N ASN A 596 17.58 24.68 25.57
CA ASN A 596 16.78 25.89 25.43
C ASN A 596 15.96 26.21 26.71
N LYS A 597 15.41 25.21 27.40
CA LYS A 597 14.72 25.42 28.69
C LYS A 597 15.67 25.94 29.77
N ARG A 598 16.90 25.41 29.85
CA ARG A 598 17.93 25.88 30.79
C ARG A 598 18.35 27.31 30.49
N ARG A 599 18.55 27.64 29.21
CA ARG A 599 18.91 29.00 28.78
C ARG A 599 17.86 30.01 29.20
N ARG A 600 16.57 29.71 28.95
CA ARG A 600 15.44 30.59 29.34
C ARG A 600 15.30 30.76 30.84
N ALA A 601 15.59 29.72 31.61
CA ALA A 601 15.60 29.81 33.06
C ALA A 601 16.70 30.74 33.59
N LEU A 602 17.80 30.94 32.84
CA LEU A 602 18.90 31.82 33.19
C LEU A 602 18.69 33.27 32.67
N LEU A 603 18.19 33.44 31.45
CA LEU A 603 18.12 34.75 30.76
C LEU A 603 16.75 35.43 30.86
N GLY A 604 15.68 34.73 31.23
CA GLY A 604 14.34 35.30 31.39
C GLY A 604 13.86 36.07 30.14
N ASP A 605 13.36 37.29 30.35
CA ASP A 605 12.78 38.15 29.30
C ASP A 605 13.74 38.53 28.17
N ARG A 606 15.07 38.55 28.43
CA ARG A 606 16.08 38.89 27.40
C ARG A 606 16.13 37.85 26.27
N GLU A 607 15.79 36.60 26.56
CA GLU A 607 15.73 35.54 25.54
C GLU A 607 14.41 35.54 24.76
N ASP A 608 13.37 36.15 25.31
CA ASP A 608 12.08 36.27 24.63
C ASP A 608 12.06 37.36 23.55
N ASN A 609 13.11 38.20 23.44
CA ASN A 609 13.25 39.21 22.38
C ASN A 609 14.34 38.89 21.34
N ARG A 610 15.06 37.78 21.49
CA ARG A 610 16.15 37.37 20.59
C ARG A 610 15.84 36.04 19.90
N GLY A 611 16.36 35.90 18.68
CA GLY A 611 16.24 34.72 17.83
C GLY A 611 14.83 34.29 17.49
N ILE A 612 14.73 33.23 16.69
CA ILE A 612 13.44 32.67 16.32
C ILE A 612 12.84 31.90 17.51
N PRO A 613 11.55 32.12 17.84
CA PRO A 613 10.84 31.36 18.86
C PRO A 613 10.94 29.84 18.67
N GLN A 614 11.71 29.19 19.55
CA GLN A 614 11.88 27.74 19.51
C GLN A 614 10.64 27.03 20.05
N HIS A 615 9.94 26.30 19.17
CA HIS A 615 8.82 25.43 19.51
C HIS A 615 9.11 23.98 19.10
N PHE A 616 9.53 23.16 20.05
CA PHE A 616 9.93 21.77 19.79
C PHE A 616 8.77 20.81 19.51
N GLY A 617 7.51 21.23 19.73
CA GLY A 617 6.33 20.38 19.56
C GLY A 617 6.19 19.77 18.16
N ILE A 618 6.46 20.56 17.10
CA ILE A 618 6.43 20.06 15.72
C ILE A 618 7.63 19.14 15.43
N PHE A 619 8.83 19.44 15.95
CA PHE A 619 9.98 18.54 15.80
C PHE A 619 9.75 17.17 16.48
N TYR A 620 9.12 17.15 17.65
CA TYR A 620 8.68 15.90 18.26
C TYR A 620 7.67 15.15 17.38
N ALA A 621 6.72 15.87 16.77
CA ALA A 621 5.76 15.26 15.84
C ALA A 621 6.46 14.69 14.60
N MET A 622 7.44 15.39 14.01
CA MET A 622 8.24 14.91 12.88
C MET A 622 9.03 13.64 13.23
N GLY A 623 9.64 13.58 14.41
CA GLY A 623 10.36 12.38 14.86
C GLY A 623 9.44 11.17 15.09
N ILE A 624 8.25 11.39 15.68
CA ILE A 624 7.24 10.33 15.84
C ILE A 624 6.69 9.89 14.48
N ALA A 625 6.42 10.84 13.57
CA ALA A 625 5.97 10.54 12.23
C ALA A 625 6.99 9.69 11.46
N LEU A 626 8.30 9.95 11.62
CA LEU A 626 9.35 9.14 11.00
C LEU A 626 9.40 7.71 11.57
N ILE A 627 9.18 7.52 12.88
CA ILE A 627 9.07 6.18 13.45
C ILE A 627 7.84 5.45 12.90
N MET A 628 6.70 6.15 12.86
CA MET A 628 5.45 5.58 12.39
C MET A 628 5.45 5.29 10.89
N GLU A 629 6.16 6.08 10.09
CA GLU A 629 6.47 5.79 8.69
C GLU A 629 7.12 4.41 8.56
N GLY A 630 8.18 4.14 9.33
CA GLY A 630 8.83 2.83 9.31
C GLY A 630 7.92 1.68 9.73
N ILE A 631 7.06 1.88 10.74
CA ILE A 631 6.12 0.85 11.20
C ILE A 631 5.02 0.60 10.15
N MET A 632 4.43 1.66 9.59
CA MET A 632 3.31 1.54 8.63
C MET A 632 3.77 1.07 7.25
N SER A 633 4.93 1.52 6.79
CA SER A 633 5.59 0.97 5.60
C SER A 633 5.90 -0.53 5.76
N GLY A 634 6.46 -0.91 6.92
CA GLY A 634 6.67 -2.31 7.26
C GLY A 634 5.37 -3.12 7.26
N CYS A 635 4.26 -2.56 7.76
CA CYS A 635 2.95 -3.20 7.71
C CYS A 635 2.45 -3.39 6.27
N TYR A 636 2.62 -2.40 5.38
CA TYR A 636 2.28 -2.54 3.96
C TYR A 636 3.03 -3.72 3.31
N HIS A 637 4.34 -3.85 3.58
CA HIS A 637 5.15 -4.94 3.05
C HIS A 637 4.87 -6.32 3.63
N VAL A 638 4.04 -6.44 4.68
CA VAL A 638 3.50 -7.74 5.12
C VAL A 638 2.70 -8.39 4.00
N CYS A 639 1.83 -7.64 3.32
CA CYS A 639 1.07 -8.09 2.15
C CYS A 639 0.73 -6.88 1.27
N PRO A 640 1.63 -6.51 0.33
CA PRO A 640 1.43 -5.38 -0.56
C PRO A 640 0.27 -5.69 -1.51
N SER A 641 -0.74 -4.84 -1.48
CA SER A 641 -1.94 -4.95 -2.31
C SER A 641 -2.56 -3.57 -2.50
N TYR A 642 -3.46 -3.48 -3.48
CA TYR A 642 -4.25 -2.29 -3.75
C TYR A 642 -4.94 -1.72 -2.49
N SER A 643 -5.51 -2.60 -1.66
CA SER A 643 -6.26 -2.19 -0.46
C SER A 643 -5.37 -1.72 0.69
N ASN A 644 -4.09 -2.09 0.69
CA ASN A 644 -3.16 -1.81 1.79
C ASN A 644 -2.16 -0.70 1.46
N PHE A 645 -2.10 -0.23 0.21
CA PHE A 645 -1.12 0.76 -0.25
C PHE A 645 -1.16 2.08 0.54
N GLN A 646 -2.35 2.46 1.02
CA GLN A 646 -2.53 3.69 1.79
C GLN A 646 -1.77 3.71 3.12
N PHE A 647 -1.40 2.56 3.69
CA PHE A 647 -0.76 2.51 5.01
C PHE A 647 0.57 3.25 5.04
N ASP A 648 1.38 3.03 4.02
CA ASP A 648 2.67 3.69 3.81
C ASP A 648 2.47 5.17 3.43
N THR A 649 1.68 5.43 2.37
CA THR A 649 1.56 6.77 1.80
C THR A 649 0.93 7.80 2.75
N ALA A 650 0.08 7.38 3.69
CA ALA A 650 -0.55 8.30 4.64
C ALA A 650 0.47 9.01 5.54
N TYR A 651 1.51 8.31 6.02
CA TYR A 651 2.53 8.94 6.85
C TYR A 651 3.53 9.74 6.04
N MET A 652 3.78 9.38 4.77
CA MET A 652 4.50 10.23 3.82
C MET A 652 3.81 11.60 3.65
N TYR A 653 2.47 11.62 3.52
CA TYR A 653 1.70 12.88 3.46
C TYR A 653 1.83 13.69 4.75
N VAL A 654 1.68 13.03 5.91
CA VAL A 654 1.83 13.66 7.23
C VAL A 654 3.22 14.27 7.38
N LEU A 655 4.27 13.55 6.99
CA LEU A 655 5.65 14.02 7.00
C LEU A 655 5.84 15.25 6.13
N ALA A 656 5.34 15.23 4.89
CA ALA A 656 5.46 16.36 3.98
C ALA A 656 4.77 17.62 4.54
N VAL A 657 3.56 17.47 5.06
CA VAL A 657 2.80 18.58 5.66
C VAL A 657 3.45 19.08 6.95
N LEU A 658 3.94 18.21 7.83
CA LEU A 658 4.66 18.62 9.03
C LEU A 658 5.95 19.38 8.69
N CYS A 659 6.68 18.97 7.64
CA CYS A 659 7.85 19.71 7.16
C CYS A 659 7.48 21.09 6.63
N MET A 660 6.44 21.20 5.79
CA MET A 660 5.96 22.49 5.28
C MET A 660 5.48 23.40 6.41
N LEU A 661 4.68 22.87 7.36
CA LEU A 661 4.23 23.61 8.54
C LEU A 661 5.41 24.08 9.40
N LYS A 662 6.46 23.25 9.55
CA LYS A 662 7.64 23.61 10.33
C LYS A 662 8.42 24.75 9.67
N ILE A 663 8.58 24.72 8.33
CA ILE A 663 9.25 25.78 7.57
C ILE A 663 8.45 27.09 7.70
N TYR A 664 7.13 27.04 7.50
CA TYR A 664 6.25 28.21 7.61
C TYR A 664 6.30 28.83 9.01
N GLN A 665 6.21 27.99 10.05
CA GLN A 665 6.25 28.39 11.45
C GLN A 665 7.54 29.13 11.84
N THR A 666 8.66 28.90 11.14
CA THR A 666 9.94 29.53 11.48
C THR A 666 9.91 31.06 11.31
N ARG A 667 9.14 31.57 10.34
CA ARG A 667 8.98 33.02 10.09
C ARG A 667 7.60 33.57 10.45
N HIS A 668 6.63 32.68 10.71
CA HIS A 668 5.25 33.04 11.05
C HIS A 668 4.78 32.32 12.33
N PRO A 669 5.39 32.58 13.50
CA PRO A 669 5.10 31.82 14.73
C PRO A 669 3.67 32.04 15.26
N ASP A 670 3.07 33.21 15.05
CA ASP A 670 1.74 33.54 15.57
C ASP A 670 0.57 33.15 14.66
N ILE A 671 0.80 33.07 13.33
CA ILE A 671 -0.23 32.86 12.29
C ILE A 671 -0.35 31.38 11.89
N ASN A 672 0.54 30.51 12.37
CA ASN A 672 0.51 29.10 12.00
C ASN A 672 -0.80 28.38 12.40
N ALA A 673 -1.20 27.40 11.59
CA ALA A 673 -2.38 26.57 11.80
C ALA A 673 -2.36 25.89 13.18
N SER A 674 -3.54 25.77 13.80
CA SER A 674 -3.68 24.95 15.01
C SER A 674 -3.59 23.46 14.63
N ALA A 675 -3.16 22.61 15.58
CA ALA A 675 -3.08 21.17 15.36
C ALA A 675 -4.41 20.58 14.88
N HIS A 676 -5.54 21.07 15.40
CA HIS A 676 -6.87 20.65 14.99
C HIS A 676 -7.12 20.89 13.50
N VAL A 677 -6.84 22.10 13.01
CA VAL A 677 -7.06 22.46 11.60
C VAL A 677 -6.08 21.70 10.70
N GLY A 678 -4.81 21.57 11.11
CA GLY A 678 -3.80 20.84 10.36
C GLY A 678 -4.16 19.36 10.18
N TYR A 679 -4.54 18.65 11.25
CA TYR A 679 -4.93 17.25 11.15
C TYR A 679 -6.32 17.04 10.53
N MET A 680 -7.25 18.00 10.64
CA MET A 680 -8.52 17.94 9.89
C MET A 680 -8.29 18.07 8.38
N ALA A 681 -7.43 19.00 7.95
CA ALA A 681 -7.03 19.11 6.56
C ALA A 681 -6.37 17.82 6.06
N MET A 682 -5.51 17.21 6.88
CA MET A 682 -4.91 15.90 6.57
C MET A 682 -5.96 14.80 6.43
N ALA A 683 -6.96 14.75 7.32
CA ALA A 683 -8.04 13.77 7.24
C ALA A 683 -8.85 13.92 5.94
N ILE A 684 -9.11 15.15 5.50
CA ILE A 684 -9.78 15.43 4.21
C ILE A 684 -8.92 14.93 3.04
N VAL A 685 -7.61 15.21 3.06
CA VAL A 685 -6.66 14.75 2.02
C VAL A 685 -6.67 13.21 1.95
N ILE A 686 -6.56 12.53 3.10
CA ILE A 686 -6.60 11.06 3.18
C ILE A 686 -7.95 10.52 2.68
N PHE A 687 -9.07 11.17 3.02
CA PHE A 687 -10.39 10.78 2.53
C PHE A 687 -10.51 10.91 1.01
N VAL A 688 -10.06 12.03 0.43
CA VAL A 688 -10.00 12.23 -1.02
C VAL A 688 -9.10 11.18 -1.67
N SER A 689 -8.01 10.78 -1.00
CA SER A 689 -7.13 9.71 -1.47
C SER A 689 -7.84 8.35 -1.55
N VAL A 690 -8.64 7.97 -0.54
CA VAL A 690 -9.47 6.74 -0.59
C VAL A 690 -10.47 6.82 -1.73
N VAL A 691 -11.19 7.95 -1.86
CA VAL A 691 -12.20 8.13 -2.91
C VAL A 691 -11.56 8.07 -4.29
N GLY A 692 -10.37 8.65 -4.48
CA GLY A 692 -9.67 8.63 -5.77
C GLY A 692 -9.14 7.27 -6.17
N VAL A 693 -8.72 6.48 -5.19
CA VAL A 693 -8.33 5.08 -5.40
C VAL A 693 -9.58 4.27 -5.76
N VAL A 694 -10.64 4.26 -4.93
CA VAL A 694 -11.84 3.41 -5.11
C VAL A 694 -12.72 3.85 -6.28
N TYR A 695 -12.89 5.16 -6.50
CA TYR A 695 -13.83 5.75 -7.46
C TYR A 695 -13.12 6.67 -8.46
N GLY A 696 -12.00 6.22 -9.04
CA GLY A 696 -11.18 6.94 -10.04
C GLY A 696 -11.84 7.20 -11.41
N THR A 697 -13.11 7.58 -11.43
CA THR A 697 -13.90 7.92 -12.62
C THR A 697 -13.46 9.26 -13.22
N SER A 698 -13.84 9.53 -14.47
CA SER A 698 -13.60 10.85 -15.09
C SER A 698 -14.21 11.99 -14.28
N PHE A 699 -15.36 11.77 -13.64
CA PHE A 699 -15.99 12.76 -12.77
C PHE A 699 -15.13 13.08 -11.55
N PHE A 700 -14.58 12.05 -10.89
CA PHE A 700 -13.68 12.24 -9.74
C PHE A 700 -12.46 13.10 -10.13
N TRP A 701 -11.81 12.79 -11.25
CA TRP A 701 -10.64 13.54 -11.72
C TRP A 701 -10.96 15.02 -11.99
N ILE A 702 -12.09 15.31 -12.64
CA ILE A 702 -12.53 16.70 -12.89
C ILE A 702 -12.82 17.42 -11.57
N ALA A 703 -13.58 16.78 -10.66
CA ALA A 703 -13.93 17.35 -9.36
C ALA A 703 -12.69 17.60 -8.50
N PHE A 704 -11.75 16.65 -8.47
CA PHE A 704 -10.48 16.76 -7.76
C PHE A 704 -9.65 17.93 -8.31
N THR A 705 -9.51 18.06 -9.63
CA THR A 705 -8.74 19.15 -10.24
C THR A 705 -9.34 20.51 -9.90
N ILE A 706 -10.67 20.66 -9.96
CA ILE A 706 -11.35 21.90 -9.55
C ILE A 706 -11.10 22.19 -8.07
N PHE A 707 -11.33 21.20 -7.20
CA PHE A 707 -11.10 21.32 -5.76
C PHE A 707 -9.66 21.70 -5.43
N PHE A 708 -8.67 21.10 -6.10
CA PHE A 708 -7.25 21.35 -5.90
C PHE A 708 -6.84 22.75 -6.36
N ILE A 709 -7.33 23.21 -7.52
CA ILE A 709 -7.07 24.59 -7.99
C ILE A 709 -7.69 25.61 -7.03
N LEU A 710 -8.94 25.40 -6.60
CA LEU A 710 -9.59 26.30 -5.64
C LEU A 710 -8.86 26.31 -4.27
N SER A 711 -8.45 25.15 -3.78
CA SER A 711 -7.72 25.02 -2.51
C SER A 711 -6.33 25.66 -2.60
N SER A 712 -5.60 25.46 -3.70
CA SER A 712 -4.29 26.09 -3.92
C SER A 712 -4.38 27.61 -4.02
N LEU A 713 -5.42 28.15 -4.68
CA LEU A 713 -5.73 29.58 -4.70
C LEU A 713 -6.07 30.13 -3.32
N PHE A 714 -6.87 29.41 -2.53
CA PHE A 714 -7.22 29.79 -1.17
C PHE A 714 -5.98 29.85 -0.26
N VAL A 715 -5.16 28.80 -0.26
CA VAL A 715 -3.90 28.75 0.51
C VAL A 715 -2.94 29.84 0.05
N THR A 716 -2.86 30.11 -1.25
CA THR A 716 -2.06 31.22 -1.80
C THR A 716 -2.53 32.56 -1.27
N GLY A 717 -3.84 32.77 -1.19
CA GLY A 717 -4.42 33.97 -0.62
C GLY A 717 -4.06 34.17 0.85
N GLU A 718 -4.25 33.12 1.65
CA GLU A 718 -3.87 33.11 3.07
C GLU A 718 -2.38 33.42 3.27
N VAL A 719 -1.49 32.83 2.46
CA VAL A 719 -0.05 33.08 2.52
C VAL A 719 0.30 34.50 2.06
N TYR A 720 -0.31 35.02 0.99
CA TYR A 720 -0.01 36.35 0.45
C TYR A 720 -0.40 37.48 1.41
N TYR A 721 -1.55 37.36 2.09
CA TYR A 721 -2.05 38.35 3.05
C TYR A 721 -1.70 38.01 4.51
N MET A 722 -0.78 37.08 4.75
CA MET A 722 -0.34 36.69 6.09
C MET A 722 -1.50 36.33 7.04
N GLY A 723 -2.54 35.66 6.54
CA GLY A 723 -3.71 35.24 7.34
C GLY A 723 -4.62 36.38 7.83
N HIS A 724 -4.44 37.62 7.36
CA HIS A 724 -5.36 38.74 7.64
C HIS A 724 -6.54 38.82 6.66
N TRP A 725 -6.62 37.87 5.72
CA TRP A 725 -7.75 37.77 4.80
C TRP A 725 -8.98 37.22 5.55
N LYS A 726 -10.01 38.05 5.73
CA LYS A 726 -11.36 37.59 6.13
C LYS A 726 -12.27 37.52 4.92
N VAL A 727 -12.72 36.31 4.59
CA VAL A 727 -13.70 36.07 3.51
C VAL A 727 -15.09 36.40 4.05
N ASP A 728 -15.51 37.65 3.92
CA ASP A 728 -16.85 38.11 4.30
C ASP A 728 -17.81 38.08 3.10
N VAL A 729 -19.12 37.96 3.33
CA VAL A 729 -20.18 37.99 2.29
C VAL A 729 -20.14 39.30 1.45
N GLY A 730 -19.56 40.36 1.99
CA GLY A 730 -19.33 41.64 1.30
C GLY A 730 -18.10 41.68 0.37
N LEU A 731 -17.29 40.62 0.30
CA LEU A 731 -16.07 40.58 -0.52
C LEU A 731 -16.38 40.76 -2.01
N ALA A 732 -17.42 40.10 -2.52
CA ALA A 732 -17.86 40.23 -3.91
C ALA A 732 -18.30 41.67 -4.23
N ARG A 733 -19.00 42.34 -3.30
CA ARG A 733 -19.40 43.75 -3.42
C ARG A 733 -18.20 44.70 -3.38
N ARG A 734 -17.22 44.46 -2.50
CA ARG A 734 -15.98 45.25 -2.42
C ARG A 734 -15.12 45.08 -3.67
N PHE A 735 -15.00 43.86 -4.19
CA PHE A 735 -14.25 43.56 -5.42
C PHE A 735 -14.93 44.18 -6.66
N TYR A 736 -16.26 44.11 -6.75
CA TYR A 736 -17.03 44.79 -7.78
C TYR A 736 -16.87 46.32 -7.72
N LEU A 737 -16.92 46.92 -6.52
CA LEU A 737 -16.70 48.35 -6.34
C LEU A 737 -15.28 48.78 -6.72
N LEU A 738 -14.24 48.04 -6.27
CA LEU A 738 -12.84 48.28 -6.62
C LEU A 738 -12.60 48.15 -8.14
N MET A 739 -13.21 47.15 -8.78
CA MET A 739 -13.12 46.95 -10.23
C MET A 739 -13.85 48.08 -10.98
N SER A 740 -14.98 48.56 -10.45
CA SER A 740 -15.73 49.68 -11.04
C SER A 740 -15.02 51.04 -10.87
N SER A 741 -14.23 51.22 -9.79
CA SER A 741 -13.57 52.49 -9.48
C SER A 741 -12.12 52.60 -9.95
N GLN A 742 -11.39 51.48 -10.07
CA GLN A 742 -9.95 51.47 -10.42
C GLN A 742 -9.61 50.67 -11.70
N GLY A 743 -10.59 50.03 -12.36
CA GLY A 743 -10.36 49.26 -13.58
C GLY A 743 -9.31 48.15 -13.42
N ILE A 744 -8.43 47.97 -14.41
CA ILE A 744 -7.35 46.95 -14.41
C ILE A 744 -6.25 47.28 -13.36
N GLY A 745 -6.22 48.51 -12.83
CA GLY A 745 -5.25 48.94 -11.82
C GLY A 745 -5.34 48.20 -10.48
N CYS A 746 -6.48 47.55 -10.19
CA CYS A 746 -6.70 46.76 -8.98
C CYS A 746 -5.84 45.48 -8.92
N PHE A 747 -5.27 45.04 -10.05
CA PHE A 747 -4.40 43.87 -10.13
C PHE A 747 -2.92 44.19 -9.85
N ARG A 748 -2.56 45.44 -9.51
CA ARG A 748 -1.19 45.76 -9.12
C ARG A 748 -0.84 45.07 -7.80
N PRO A 749 0.13 44.13 -7.77
CA PRO A 749 0.42 43.39 -6.56
C PRO A 749 1.13 44.30 -5.53
N MET A 750 0.55 44.36 -4.33
CA MET A 750 1.09 45.06 -3.15
C MET A 750 2.50 44.55 -2.76
N TYR A 751 2.77 43.25 -2.91
CA TYR A 751 4.08 42.64 -2.67
C TYR A 751 4.57 41.91 -3.93
N LYS A 752 5.29 42.62 -4.81
CA LYS A 752 5.74 42.12 -6.12
C LYS A 752 6.55 40.82 -6.04
N ASP A 753 7.52 40.74 -5.12
CA ASP A 753 8.40 39.58 -4.97
C ASP A 753 7.65 38.33 -4.50
N ARG A 754 6.75 38.48 -3.51
CA ARG A 754 5.90 37.37 -3.03
C ARG A 754 4.90 36.92 -4.08
N MET A 755 4.31 37.87 -4.83
CA MET A 755 3.38 37.56 -5.91
C MET A 755 4.05 36.75 -7.02
N ALA A 756 5.27 37.11 -7.44
CA ALA A 756 5.99 36.39 -8.48
C ALA A 756 6.23 34.92 -8.11
N ILE A 757 6.60 34.67 -6.85
CA ILE A 757 6.92 33.33 -6.35
C ILE A 757 5.65 32.49 -6.16
N LEU A 758 4.60 33.07 -5.59
CA LEU A 758 3.31 32.41 -5.47
C LEU A 758 2.68 32.12 -6.85
N ALA A 759 2.86 33.00 -7.83
CA ALA A 759 2.41 32.76 -9.20
C ALA A 759 3.16 31.58 -9.84
N ALA A 760 4.49 31.49 -9.68
CA ALA A 760 5.27 30.34 -10.15
C ALA A 760 4.84 29.03 -9.46
N ALA A 761 4.61 29.07 -8.15
CA ALA A 761 4.13 27.93 -7.37
C ALA A 761 2.74 27.44 -7.85
N ASN A 762 1.81 28.36 -8.11
CA ASN A 762 0.50 28.01 -8.64
C ASN A 762 0.59 27.47 -10.07
N LEU A 763 1.44 28.05 -10.92
CA LEU A 763 1.64 27.56 -12.29
C LEU A 763 2.11 26.10 -12.31
N ILE A 764 3.08 25.75 -11.47
CA ILE A 764 3.58 24.37 -11.34
C ILE A 764 2.45 23.45 -10.83
N ASN A 765 1.76 23.84 -9.76
CA ASN A 765 0.65 23.06 -9.20
C ASN A 765 -0.49 22.84 -10.20
N TRP A 766 -0.87 23.86 -10.97
CA TRP A 766 -1.91 23.76 -11.98
C TRP A 766 -1.46 22.88 -13.14
N THR A 767 -0.19 22.95 -13.54
CA THR A 767 0.37 22.07 -14.57
C THR A 767 0.27 20.60 -14.15
N ILE A 768 0.63 20.28 -12.89
CA ILE A 768 0.50 18.93 -12.34
C ILE A 768 -0.97 18.50 -12.27
N ALA A 769 -1.87 19.38 -11.85
CA ALA A 769 -3.29 19.10 -11.74
C ALA A 769 -3.97 18.84 -13.10
N VAL A 770 -3.60 19.60 -14.14
CA VAL A 770 -4.05 19.39 -15.52
C VAL A 770 -3.47 18.11 -16.08
N TYR A 771 -2.19 17.82 -15.84
CA TYR A 771 -1.57 16.55 -16.23
C TYR A 771 -2.31 15.35 -15.61
N GLY A 772 -2.68 15.43 -14.32
CA GLY A 772 -3.50 14.41 -13.66
C GLY A 772 -4.87 14.20 -14.32
N ALA A 773 -5.56 15.29 -14.66
CA ALA A 773 -6.87 15.23 -15.33
C ALA A 773 -6.83 14.58 -16.72
N ILE A 774 -5.72 14.76 -17.46
CA ILE A 774 -5.54 14.19 -18.81
C ILE A 774 -5.09 12.73 -18.71
N SER A 775 -4.01 12.48 -17.98
CA SER A 775 -3.33 11.18 -17.94
C SER A 775 -4.07 10.14 -17.07
N ARG A 776 -4.85 10.59 -16.08
CA ARG A 776 -5.65 9.76 -15.15
C ARG A 776 -4.91 8.50 -14.68
N PRO A 777 -3.76 8.65 -13.99
CA PRO A 777 -2.97 7.52 -13.51
C PRO A 777 -3.81 6.62 -12.60
N ARG A 778 -3.60 5.30 -12.69
CA ARG A 778 -4.29 4.32 -11.82
C ARG A 778 -3.87 4.45 -10.36
N ASP A 779 -2.64 4.87 -10.11
CA ASP A 779 -2.12 5.11 -8.76
C ASP A 779 -2.33 6.58 -8.36
N PHE A 780 -3.53 6.86 -7.85
CA PHE A 780 -3.89 8.20 -7.37
C PHE A 780 -3.07 8.64 -6.15
N ASN A 781 -2.69 7.69 -5.28
CA ASN A 781 -1.93 7.99 -4.07
C ASN A 781 -0.49 8.46 -4.42
N SER A 782 0.20 7.76 -5.31
CA SER A 782 1.53 8.20 -5.78
C SER A 782 1.47 9.56 -6.50
N PHE A 783 0.39 9.83 -7.24
CA PHE A 783 0.16 11.15 -7.85
C PHE A 783 0.00 12.26 -6.80
N LEU A 784 -0.79 12.02 -5.76
CA LEU A 784 -0.98 12.97 -4.66
C LEU A 784 0.32 13.18 -3.86
N LEU A 785 1.10 12.11 -3.65
CA LEU A 785 2.42 12.19 -3.02
C LEU A 785 3.36 13.09 -3.82
N TYR A 786 3.37 12.96 -5.14
CA TYR A 786 4.19 13.81 -6.02
C TYR A 786 3.86 15.30 -5.84
N ILE A 787 2.57 15.65 -5.73
CA ILE A 787 2.14 17.02 -5.43
C ILE A 787 2.74 17.51 -4.10
N PHE A 788 2.64 16.71 -3.03
CA PHE A 788 3.20 17.08 -1.73
C PHE A 788 4.72 17.24 -1.76
N LEU A 789 5.44 16.35 -2.44
CA LEU A 789 6.89 16.39 -2.55
C LEU A 789 7.37 17.60 -3.36
N VAL A 790 6.75 17.89 -4.50
CA VAL A 790 7.10 19.07 -5.31
C VAL A 790 6.85 20.36 -4.53
N ASN A 791 5.72 20.46 -3.81
CA ASN A 791 5.44 21.62 -2.97
C ASN A 791 6.43 21.75 -1.82
N LEU A 792 6.78 20.65 -1.14
CA LEU A 792 7.78 20.67 -0.07
C LEU A 792 9.15 21.11 -0.58
N LEU A 793 9.61 20.58 -1.72
CA LEU A 793 10.90 20.93 -2.31
C LEU A 793 10.93 22.40 -2.73
N MET A 794 9.87 22.87 -3.40
CA MET A 794 9.73 24.26 -3.79
C MET A 794 9.72 25.19 -2.57
N TYR A 795 9.00 24.84 -1.52
CA TYR A 795 8.92 25.64 -0.31
C TYR A 795 10.24 25.67 0.46
N THR A 796 10.96 24.54 0.49
CA THR A 796 12.31 24.45 1.06
C THR A 796 13.31 25.30 0.28
N ALA A 797 13.30 25.20 -1.06
CA ALA A 797 14.16 26.00 -1.93
C ALA A 797 13.87 27.50 -1.78
N PHE A 798 12.59 27.88 -1.74
CA PHE A 798 12.17 29.26 -1.49
C PHE A 798 12.72 29.78 -0.17
N TYR A 799 12.58 29.02 0.91
CA TYR A 799 13.08 29.41 2.23
C TYR A 799 14.59 29.67 2.21
N VAL A 800 15.37 28.75 1.62
CA VAL A 800 16.84 28.87 1.53
C VAL A 800 17.23 30.08 0.67
N VAL A 801 16.58 30.29 -0.48
CA VAL A 801 16.86 31.44 -1.37
C VAL A 801 16.57 32.76 -0.67
N MET A 802 15.44 32.88 0.02
CA MET A 802 15.08 34.11 0.74
C MET A 802 15.99 34.38 1.93
N LYS A 803 16.44 33.33 2.63
CA LYS A 803 17.45 33.43 3.69
C LYS A 803 18.73 34.07 3.15
N VAL A 804 19.26 33.56 2.03
CA VAL A 804 20.47 34.10 1.38
C VAL A 804 20.26 35.52 0.86
N ARG A 805 19.11 35.81 0.22
CA ARG A 805 18.78 37.17 -0.26
C ARG A 805 18.64 38.19 0.86
N SER A 806 18.24 37.75 2.04
CA SER A 806 18.09 38.61 3.22
C SER A 806 19.42 38.90 3.92
N GLY A 807 20.55 38.40 3.39
CA GLY A 807 21.88 38.59 3.97
C GLY A 807 22.18 37.68 5.17
N GLU A 808 21.32 36.70 5.46
CA GLU A 808 21.53 35.74 6.54
C GLU A 808 22.57 34.67 6.15
N ARG A 809 23.43 34.28 7.10
CA ARG A 809 24.53 33.35 6.82
C ARG A 809 24.09 31.91 7.11
N ILE A 810 24.36 31.00 6.18
CA ILE A 810 24.16 29.56 6.41
C ILE A 810 25.46 28.99 6.98
N HIS A 811 25.42 28.51 8.22
CA HIS A 811 26.58 27.86 8.84
C HIS A 811 27.01 26.57 8.09
N LEU A 812 28.26 26.17 8.26
CA LEU A 812 28.80 24.97 7.61
C LEU A 812 28.06 23.68 8.04
N GLN A 813 27.59 23.62 9.28
CA GLN A 813 26.85 22.46 9.81
C GLN A 813 25.53 22.19 9.05
N PRO A 814 24.59 23.13 8.90
CA PRO A 814 23.38 22.90 8.08
C PRO A 814 23.72 22.69 6.60
N LEU A 815 24.75 23.35 6.05
CA LEU A 815 25.18 23.11 4.67
C LEU A 815 25.65 21.66 4.45
N PHE A 816 26.40 21.11 5.41
CA PHE A 816 26.82 19.71 5.40
C PHE A 816 25.63 18.75 5.41
N PHE A 817 24.62 18.99 6.26
CA PHE A 817 23.41 18.16 6.28
C PHE A 817 22.58 18.28 4.99
N ILE A 818 22.46 19.47 4.43
CA ILE A 818 21.78 19.68 3.13
C ILE A 818 22.51 18.93 2.02
N GLY A 819 23.85 19.02 1.97
CA GLY A 819 24.66 18.28 1.00
C GLY A 819 24.48 16.76 1.09
N LEU A 820 24.53 16.21 2.30
CA LEU A 820 24.26 14.78 2.53
C LEU A 820 22.82 14.40 2.19
N SER A 821 21.85 15.26 2.49
CA SER A 821 20.45 15.04 2.15
C SER A 821 20.25 15.00 0.63
N CYS A 822 20.81 15.93 -0.13
CA CYS A 822 20.74 15.92 -1.59
C CYS A 822 21.40 14.68 -2.21
N LEU A 823 22.56 14.26 -1.69
CA LEU A 823 23.26 13.06 -2.14
C LEU A 823 22.41 11.80 -1.92
N THR A 824 21.86 11.66 -0.72
CA THR A 824 21.07 10.49 -0.33
C THR A 824 19.70 10.47 -1.02
N TRP A 825 19.04 11.62 -1.21
CA TRP A 825 17.81 11.71 -2.00
C TRP A 825 18.05 11.39 -3.47
N GLY A 826 19.15 11.88 -4.07
CA GLY A 826 19.51 11.57 -5.45
C GLY A 826 19.75 10.07 -5.67
N ALA A 827 20.50 9.44 -4.76
CA ALA A 827 20.70 7.99 -4.77
C ALA A 827 19.39 7.22 -4.53
N GLY A 828 18.57 7.67 -3.57
CA GLY A 828 17.26 7.07 -3.28
C GLY A 828 16.31 7.13 -4.47
N LEU A 829 16.26 8.25 -5.18
CA LEU A 829 15.40 8.43 -6.36
C LEU A 829 15.77 7.47 -7.50
N TYR A 830 17.06 7.19 -7.68
CA TYR A 830 17.52 6.20 -8.67
C TYR A 830 16.97 4.80 -8.41
N PHE A 831 16.95 4.36 -7.14
CA PHE A 831 16.38 3.07 -6.76
C PHE A 831 14.85 3.08 -6.74
N PHE A 832 14.22 4.20 -6.35
CA PHE A 832 12.77 4.36 -6.37
C PHE A 832 12.16 4.17 -7.78
N MET A 833 12.86 4.63 -8.82
CA MET A 833 12.42 4.48 -10.21
C MET A 833 12.48 3.03 -10.72
N GLN A 834 13.16 2.13 -10.00
CA GLN A 834 13.20 0.70 -10.32
C GLN A 834 12.13 -0.01 -9.50
N GLN A 835 10.99 -0.32 -10.13
CA GLN A 835 9.86 -0.97 -9.47
C GLN A 835 9.88 -2.49 -9.73
N PRO A 836 10.31 -3.33 -8.76
CA PRO A 836 10.36 -4.78 -8.93
C PRO A 836 8.99 -5.46 -8.80
N SER A 837 7.96 -4.72 -8.39
CA SER A 837 6.57 -5.18 -8.29
C SER A 837 5.61 -4.01 -8.53
N ASN A 838 4.41 -4.30 -9.06
CA ASN A 838 3.39 -3.28 -9.31
C ASN A 838 1.98 -3.86 -9.16
N TRP A 839 1.24 -3.37 -8.16
CA TRP A 839 -0.12 -3.81 -7.86
C TRP A 839 -1.18 -3.27 -8.84
N ALA A 840 -0.85 -2.29 -9.69
CA ALA A 840 -1.74 -1.75 -10.72
C ALA A 840 -1.83 -2.63 -11.97
N LEU A 841 -0.93 -3.64 -12.06
CA LEU A 841 -0.93 -4.70 -13.05
C LEU A 841 -1.59 -5.96 -12.47
N SER A 842 -1.87 -6.95 -13.31
CA SER A 842 -2.29 -8.26 -12.80
C SER A 842 -1.15 -8.95 -12.01
N PRO A 843 -1.45 -9.91 -11.12
CA PRO A 843 -0.41 -10.61 -10.35
C PRO A 843 0.65 -11.25 -11.24
N SER A 844 0.22 -11.86 -12.36
CA SER A 844 1.10 -12.52 -13.31
C SER A 844 2.01 -11.54 -14.07
N GLU A 845 1.53 -10.34 -14.39
CA GLU A 845 2.30 -9.29 -15.08
C GLU A 845 3.26 -8.60 -14.11
N SER A 846 2.84 -8.36 -12.86
CA SER A 846 3.73 -7.84 -11.81
C SER A 846 4.94 -8.75 -11.62
N ARG A 847 4.75 -10.07 -11.65
CA ARG A 847 5.86 -11.04 -11.50
C ARG A 847 6.86 -11.02 -12.65
N ALA A 848 6.47 -10.56 -13.82
CA ALA A 848 7.40 -10.36 -14.93
C ALA A 848 8.46 -9.31 -14.60
N LEU A 849 8.15 -8.39 -13.68
CA LEU A 849 9.07 -7.35 -13.20
C LEU A 849 10.00 -7.83 -12.07
N ASN A 850 9.77 -9.00 -11.49
CA ASN A 850 10.54 -9.50 -10.35
C ASN A 850 12.03 -9.60 -10.69
N GLN A 851 12.87 -9.10 -9.78
CA GLN A 851 14.33 -9.01 -9.94
C GLN A 851 15.04 -9.78 -8.82
N ARG A 852 16.28 -10.18 -9.08
CA ARG A 852 17.15 -10.79 -8.06
C ARG A 852 17.41 -9.79 -6.93
N CYS A 853 17.72 -10.31 -5.75
CA CYS A 853 18.24 -9.49 -4.67
C CYS A 853 19.54 -8.78 -5.09
N LEU A 854 19.72 -7.55 -4.62
CA LEU A 854 20.87 -6.71 -4.93
C LEU A 854 21.97 -6.84 -3.88
N LEU A 855 21.61 -6.80 -2.59
CA LEU A 855 22.56 -6.70 -1.49
C LEU A 855 22.45 -7.93 -0.56
N PHE A 856 23.58 -8.62 -0.34
CA PHE A 856 23.71 -9.83 0.49
C PHE A 856 22.75 -10.99 0.12
N ASP A 857 22.26 -11.04 -1.12
CA ASP A 857 21.18 -11.94 -1.56
C ASP A 857 19.90 -11.87 -0.70
N PHE A 858 19.71 -10.74 0.00
CA PHE A 858 18.64 -10.54 0.98
C PHE A 858 17.81 -9.29 0.72
N TYR A 859 18.43 -8.16 0.39
CA TYR A 859 17.72 -6.90 0.12
C TYR A 859 17.58 -6.65 -1.39
N ASP A 860 16.39 -6.24 -1.84
CA ASP A 860 16.15 -5.82 -3.21
C ASP A 860 16.41 -4.30 -3.42
N VAL A 861 16.11 -3.80 -4.62
CA VAL A 861 16.30 -2.37 -4.96
C VAL A 861 15.39 -1.46 -4.13
N HIS A 862 14.22 -1.93 -3.75
CA HIS A 862 13.23 -1.18 -2.98
C HIS A 862 13.63 -1.10 -1.49
N ASP A 863 14.22 -2.19 -0.97
CA ASP A 863 14.82 -2.21 0.37
C ASP A 863 15.98 -1.21 0.51
N VAL A 864 16.82 -1.09 -0.52
CA VAL A 864 17.90 -0.10 -0.54
C VAL A 864 17.33 1.32 -0.60
N TRP A 865 16.23 1.52 -1.32
CA TRP A 865 15.51 2.80 -1.29
C TRP A 865 15.07 3.15 0.13
N HIS A 866 14.47 2.23 0.90
CA HIS A 866 14.07 2.46 2.29
C HIS A 866 15.22 2.92 3.19
N PHE A 867 16.42 2.32 3.03
CA PHE A 867 17.60 2.77 3.77
C PHE A 867 18.04 4.18 3.39
N LEU A 868 18.06 4.49 2.10
CA LEU A 868 18.50 5.80 1.60
C LEU A 868 17.51 6.91 1.91
N SER A 869 16.21 6.68 1.77
CA SER A 869 15.15 7.64 2.10
C SER A 869 15.10 7.92 3.61
N ALA A 870 15.30 6.91 4.46
CA ALA A 870 15.40 7.11 5.91
C ALA A 870 16.57 8.05 6.29
N MET A 871 17.75 7.83 5.68
CA MET A 871 18.89 8.73 5.84
C MET A 871 18.60 10.13 5.31
N SER A 872 17.95 10.22 4.14
CA SER A 872 17.63 11.48 3.48
C SER A 872 16.68 12.33 4.32
N LEU A 873 15.64 11.73 4.89
CA LEU A 873 14.70 12.39 5.80
C LEU A 873 15.39 12.82 7.10
N PHE A 874 16.21 11.96 7.70
CA PHE A 874 16.98 12.31 8.89
C PHE A 874 17.88 13.53 8.66
N PHE A 875 18.65 13.54 7.57
CA PHE A 875 19.50 14.68 7.22
C PHE A 875 18.69 15.92 6.88
N SER A 876 17.55 15.77 6.20
CA SER A 876 16.61 16.88 5.95
C SER A 876 16.13 17.50 7.26
N PHE A 877 15.77 16.68 8.25
CA PHE A 877 15.29 17.17 9.55
C PHE A 877 16.41 17.82 10.35
N MET A 878 17.63 17.26 10.32
CA MET A 878 18.81 17.87 10.94
C MET A 878 19.15 19.23 10.28
N GLY A 879 19.05 19.31 8.95
CA GLY A 879 19.15 20.55 8.19
C GLY A 879 18.11 21.57 8.66
N LEU A 880 16.82 21.21 8.64
CA LEU A 880 15.72 22.08 9.10
C LEU A 880 15.86 22.52 10.56
N MET A 881 16.40 21.67 11.44
CA MET A 881 16.60 22.02 12.85
C MET A 881 17.76 23.01 13.06
N THR A 882 18.80 22.93 12.23
CA THR A 882 20.04 23.71 12.37
C THR A 882 20.15 24.91 11.43
N LEU A 883 19.25 25.03 10.45
CA LEU A 883 19.30 26.03 9.39
C LEU A 883 19.32 27.47 9.90
N ASP A 884 18.62 27.75 11.00
CA ASP A 884 18.50 29.09 11.58
C ASP A 884 19.27 29.25 12.91
N ASP A 885 20.31 28.44 13.12
CA ASP A 885 21.18 28.57 14.30
C ASP A 885 22.01 29.87 14.29
N ASP A 886 22.20 30.51 13.14
CA ASP A 886 22.86 31.81 12.97
C ASP A 886 22.09 32.96 13.65
N LEU A 887 20.77 32.85 13.73
CA LEU A 887 19.90 33.89 14.25
C LEU A 887 19.69 33.84 15.77
N VAL A 888 20.24 32.84 16.46
CA VAL A 888 19.93 32.57 17.88
C VAL A 888 20.21 33.76 18.81
N ARG A 889 21.18 34.61 18.47
CA ARG A 889 21.57 35.79 19.28
C ARG A 889 21.03 37.12 18.74
N VAL A 890 20.45 37.13 17.54
CA VAL A 890 20.01 38.35 16.84
C VAL A 890 18.70 38.86 17.42
N SER A 891 18.53 40.18 17.56
CA SER A 891 17.24 40.76 17.99
C SER A 891 16.14 40.47 16.97
N ARG A 892 14.91 40.16 17.42
CA ARG A 892 13.77 39.88 16.53
C ARG A 892 13.37 41.06 15.65
N ASP A 893 13.71 42.29 16.05
CA ASP A 893 13.49 43.50 15.27
C ASP A 893 14.39 43.60 14.03
N CYS A 894 15.43 42.76 13.95
CA CYS A 894 16.39 42.73 12.86
C CYS A 894 16.23 41.49 11.96
N ILE A 895 15.28 40.61 12.28
CA ILE A 895 15.03 39.37 11.53
C ILE A 895 13.87 39.62 10.55
N PRO A 896 14.11 39.65 9.23
CA PRO A 896 13.06 39.90 8.25
C PRO A 896 12.09 38.71 8.11
N VAL A 897 10.84 39.03 7.79
CA VAL A 897 9.79 38.05 7.45
C VAL A 897 9.57 38.05 5.95
N PHE A 898 9.60 36.88 5.33
CA PHE A 898 9.41 36.71 3.88
C PHE A 898 8.34 35.69 3.54
#